data_AF-A0AAD6ZVD4-F1
#
_entry.id   AF-A0AAD6ZVD4-F1
#
_cell.length_a   1.000
_cell.length_b   1.000
_cell.length_c   1.000
_cell.angle_alpha   90.00
_cell.angle_beta   90.00
_cell.angle_gamma   90.00
#
_symmetry.space_group_name_H-M   'P 1'
#
loop_
_entity.id
_entity.type
_entity.pdbx_description
1 polymer ?
#
loop_
_entity_poly.entity_id
_entity_poly.type
_entity_poly.pdbx_seq_one_letter_code
_entity_poly.pdbx_strand_id
1 'polypeptide(L)'
;MATTEEQDPPAAASPDPSPPSVAAPIPSTTPATGTAAALASANAGFDHLFANDIALARTAFSADAASPFHLLGLGVCAFLEAALGMESGLMGEASRLLALSEAGAKKAAAESRKTTSANANSSGRDGGGRFAPGLEYDILHADAVVLLGLTHALSESYMGYFQCMYALNAAHSKFTKLYKTVFPAGLDAYTYHTPAPSRKTSADRLSLAPSTGAASSLASSANASTSTLGVAPPSPSPSPSPSPSVPSTPTSALAPPAPAPTKSLFGRWGASTSSLLSTKSASSASKVAAVSPEEAAQKLREAEERAERERRERERGPEGAVEEMIVAGSAFGFGLFNLVFSLLPKRVQSLVGLLGFKHDRALALRALAVSAGLNTLGPNGAPTGTGKDVHGVFAGLVLMTFHGVVLLLAGYQADEARTVRTYKAIVDGIEARYPTGALWILNRAKILRMSNDPQGAIAVLQRALEAPQTFVQADTLLVFELAWTLLAQRRHQEAADAFMKLTELNSWSHATYYFIAAGCYVSLGNRAKAQELCDALPELLQRKKVGGKDLPTEVLIRKKLEFYKEKQKRRGGDPAKFVECISISPADELAIFWNTHQRIDDAVAEAHIAELAALTPHVAIAVPSPLLPAVDEKHTVQPDQPPSADLDTPDERALRALLLGIMHRTLRLYAPARALLEAARSAQGVKVSTWIAGVALFELAVTDLKEADGGARAEGETRADALDKAGWARVLAGAEAKLDAAQSFAGKSDIDLSSRLDSRIALLRDEIAAKRGMVGI
;
A
#
# COMPACT_ATOMS: atom_id res chain seq x y z
N MET A 1 48.11 -18.09 62.40
CA MET A 1 48.38 -17.23 63.58
C MET A 1 48.38 -15.78 63.12
N ALA A 2 48.13 -14.85 64.05
CA ALA A 2 48.37 -13.38 64.02
C ALA A 2 48.99 -12.81 62.71
N THR A 3 48.28 -12.04 61.88
CA THR A 3 47.82 -10.63 62.03
C THR A 3 48.90 -9.56 61.91
N THR A 4 48.74 -8.67 60.94
CA THR A 4 49.08 -7.24 61.05
C THR A 4 48.11 -6.46 60.15
N GLU A 5 47.80 -5.22 60.52
CA GLU A 5 46.87 -4.34 59.80
C GLU A 5 47.58 -3.49 58.74
N GLU A 6 46.84 -3.07 57.71
CA GLU A 6 47.17 -1.90 56.88
C GLU A 6 45.88 -1.10 56.65
N GLN A 7 45.97 0.23 56.55
CA GLN A 7 44.84 1.15 56.75
C GLN A 7 44.34 1.79 55.45
N ASP A 8 43.02 1.83 55.26
CA ASP A 8 42.38 2.55 54.14
C ASP A 8 42.44 4.09 54.31
N PRO A 9 42.94 4.85 53.32
CA PRO A 9 42.77 6.30 53.21
C PRO A 9 41.39 6.68 52.63
N PRO A 10 40.94 7.95 52.74
CA PRO A 10 39.52 8.25 52.93
C PRO A 10 38.67 8.37 51.66
N ALA A 11 37.36 8.16 51.83
CA ALA A 11 36.33 8.35 50.81
C ALA A 11 36.24 9.82 50.35
N ALA A 12 36.27 10.03 49.03
CA ALA A 12 35.97 11.31 48.40
C ALA A 12 34.46 11.58 48.39
N ALA A 13 34.05 12.83 48.63
CA ALA A 13 32.65 13.20 48.74
C ALA A 13 31.93 13.22 47.38
N SER A 14 30.69 12.72 47.36
CA SER A 14 29.76 12.87 46.24
C SER A 14 29.41 14.35 45.99
N PRO A 15 29.27 14.80 44.74
CA PRO A 15 28.72 16.12 44.46
C PRO A 15 27.21 16.15 44.77
N ASP A 16 26.76 17.21 45.43
CA ASP A 16 25.34 17.42 45.75
C ASP A 16 24.48 17.55 44.48
N PRO A 17 23.27 16.96 44.43
CA PRO A 17 22.34 17.18 43.34
C PRO A 17 21.83 18.62 43.39
N SER A 18 21.95 19.33 42.26
CA SER A 18 21.34 20.66 42.12
C SER A 18 19.82 20.60 42.34
N PRO A 19 19.19 21.58 43.00
CA PRO A 19 17.77 21.54 43.30
C PRO A 19 16.94 21.49 42.01
N PRO A 20 15.82 20.75 41.98
CA PRO A 20 15.01 20.62 40.78
C PRO A 20 14.47 21.99 40.36
N SER A 21 14.65 22.34 39.09
CA SER A 21 14.03 23.52 38.49
C SER A 21 12.52 23.44 38.69
N VAL A 22 11.90 24.55 39.11
CA VAL A 22 10.49 24.58 39.51
C VAL A 22 9.62 24.16 38.32
N ALA A 23 9.06 22.95 38.41
CA ALA A 23 8.11 22.46 37.43
C ALA A 23 6.89 23.39 37.39
N ALA A 24 6.49 23.80 36.19
CA ALA A 24 5.21 24.48 36.01
C ALA A 24 4.07 23.58 36.54
N PRO A 25 3.06 24.12 37.21
CA PRO A 25 2.04 23.31 37.89
C PRO A 25 1.30 22.44 36.86
N ILE A 26 1.39 21.13 37.03
CA ILE A 26 0.62 20.15 36.25
C ILE A 26 -0.87 20.47 36.45
N PRO A 27 -1.64 20.74 35.39
CA PRO A 27 -3.06 20.99 35.53
C PRO A 27 -3.76 19.72 36.03
N SER A 28 -4.53 19.85 37.11
CA SER A 28 -5.26 18.74 37.72
C SER A 28 -6.33 18.21 36.77
N THR A 29 -6.03 17.08 36.11
CA THR A 29 -6.86 16.46 35.08
C THR A 29 -8.23 16.04 35.65
N THR A 30 -9.21 16.91 35.45
CA THR A 30 -10.62 16.59 35.65
C THR A 30 -11.06 15.68 34.49
N PRO A 31 -11.82 14.58 34.71
CA PRO A 31 -12.24 13.70 33.62
C PRO A 31 -13.04 14.49 32.55
N ALA A 32 -12.80 14.16 31.29
CA ALA A 32 -13.28 14.95 30.16
C ALA A 32 -14.82 14.90 30.04
N THR A 33 -15.49 15.99 30.44
CA THR A 33 -16.96 16.06 30.54
C THR A 33 -17.65 16.29 29.19
N GLY A 34 -17.57 15.28 28.32
CA GLY A 34 -18.32 15.19 27.06
C GLY A 34 -17.54 14.51 25.94
N THR A 35 -18.24 13.87 25.00
CA THR A 35 -17.66 13.07 23.91
C THR A 35 -16.59 13.82 23.11
N ALA A 36 -16.82 15.09 22.79
CA ALA A 36 -15.85 15.92 22.05
C ALA A 36 -14.57 16.22 22.86
N ALA A 37 -14.67 16.37 24.19
CA ALA A 37 -13.52 16.60 25.06
C ALA A 37 -12.72 15.30 25.26
N ALA A 38 -13.40 14.16 25.44
CA ALA A 38 -12.76 12.85 25.53
C ALA A 38 -12.03 12.47 24.23
N LEU A 39 -12.62 12.76 23.07
CA LEU A 39 -12.00 12.59 21.76
C LEU A 39 -10.79 13.52 21.57
N ALA A 40 -10.89 14.80 21.96
CA ALA A 40 -9.76 15.74 21.87
C ALA A 40 -8.58 15.31 22.76
N SER A 41 -8.86 14.84 23.99
CA SER A 41 -7.86 14.30 24.91
C SER A 41 -7.18 13.04 24.35
N ALA A 42 -7.95 12.10 23.77
CA ALA A 42 -7.38 10.94 23.10
C ALA A 42 -6.54 11.33 21.87
N ASN A 43 -6.96 12.30 21.08
CA ASN A 43 -6.19 12.77 19.92
C ASN A 43 -4.84 13.42 20.33
N ALA A 44 -4.73 14.01 21.53
CA ALA A 44 -3.43 14.45 22.07
C ALA A 44 -2.49 13.26 22.39
N GLY A 45 -3.03 12.13 22.87
CA GLY A 45 -2.26 10.88 23.02
C GLY A 45 -1.76 10.32 21.68
N PHE A 46 -2.58 10.42 20.63
CA PHE A 46 -2.16 10.08 19.26
C PHE A 46 -1.10 11.06 18.71
N ASP A 47 -1.15 12.35 19.06
CA ASP A 47 -0.14 13.32 18.64
C ASP A 47 1.26 12.98 19.20
N HIS A 48 1.36 12.48 20.43
CA HIS A 48 2.62 11.95 20.96
C HIS A 48 3.10 10.70 20.22
N LEU A 49 2.20 9.74 19.95
CA LEU A 49 2.53 8.52 19.22
C LEU A 49 3.05 8.83 17.80
N PHE A 50 2.41 9.76 17.09
CA PHE A 50 2.83 10.18 15.76
C PHE A 50 4.11 11.04 15.77
N ALA A 51 4.47 11.64 16.90
CA ALA A 51 5.76 12.31 17.14
C ALA A 51 6.91 11.36 17.56
N ASN A 52 6.68 10.04 17.51
CA ASN A 52 7.58 8.96 17.95
C ASN A 52 7.70 8.74 19.46
N ASP A 53 6.91 9.44 20.29
CA ASP A 53 6.95 9.30 21.75
C ASP A 53 5.80 8.41 22.26
N ILE A 54 6.04 7.10 22.25
CA ILE A 54 5.06 6.12 22.75
C ILE A 54 4.92 6.14 24.28
N ALA A 55 5.90 6.65 25.02
CA ALA A 55 5.86 6.76 26.48
C ALA A 55 4.92 7.89 26.94
N LEU A 56 5.02 9.07 26.32
CA LEU A 56 4.07 10.17 26.53
C LEU A 56 2.69 9.82 25.97
N ALA A 57 2.60 9.12 24.83
CA ALA A 57 1.31 8.62 24.32
C ALA A 57 0.60 7.72 25.35
N ARG A 58 1.30 6.75 25.93
CA ARG A 58 0.76 5.87 26.99
C ARG A 58 0.35 6.64 28.25
N THR A 59 1.14 7.63 28.68
CA THR A 59 0.78 8.51 29.80
C THR A 59 -0.49 9.32 29.51
N ALA A 60 -0.57 9.96 28.33
CA ALA A 60 -1.74 10.74 27.90
C ALA A 60 -3.00 9.86 27.79
N PHE A 61 -2.90 8.67 27.19
CA PHE A 61 -4.02 7.73 27.13
C PHE A 61 -4.43 7.16 28.50
N SER A 62 -3.55 7.20 29.50
CA SER A 62 -3.87 6.73 30.85
C SER A 62 -4.66 7.75 31.68
N ALA A 63 -4.80 9.00 31.22
CA ALA A 63 -5.49 10.08 31.94
C ALA A 63 -7.01 9.86 32.09
N ASP A 64 -7.64 9.13 31.17
CA ASP A 64 -9.04 8.70 31.26
C ASP A 64 -9.20 7.24 30.81
N ALA A 65 -8.74 6.33 31.67
CA ALA A 65 -8.85 4.88 31.44
C ALA A 65 -10.31 4.34 31.41
N ALA A 66 -11.33 5.17 31.64
CA ALA A 66 -12.74 4.79 31.52
C ALA A 66 -13.31 5.11 30.12
N SER A 67 -12.77 6.12 29.44
CA SER A 67 -13.19 6.50 28.09
C SER A 67 -12.76 5.44 27.04
N PRO A 68 -13.67 4.94 26.18
CA PRO A 68 -13.32 3.96 25.16
C PRO A 68 -12.32 4.47 24.11
N PHE A 69 -12.26 5.79 23.87
CA PHE A 69 -11.26 6.42 22.98
C PHE A 69 -9.83 6.26 23.50
N HIS A 70 -9.64 6.40 24.82
CA HIS A 70 -8.35 6.32 25.50
C HIS A 70 -7.93 4.84 25.64
N LEU A 71 -8.88 3.94 25.92
CA LEU A 71 -8.67 2.49 25.85
C LEU A 71 -8.29 2.01 24.44
N LEU A 72 -8.84 2.60 23.37
CA LEU A 72 -8.39 2.32 22.01
C LEU A 72 -6.94 2.78 21.82
N GLY A 73 -6.58 3.98 22.27
CA GLY A 73 -5.21 4.50 22.21
C GLY A 73 -4.18 3.60 22.91
N LEU A 74 -4.44 3.20 24.16
CA LEU A 74 -3.60 2.22 24.86
C LEU A 74 -3.51 0.89 24.09
N GLY A 75 -4.64 0.42 23.54
CA GLY A 75 -4.70 -0.78 22.71
C GLY A 75 -3.90 -0.67 21.41
N VAL A 76 -3.85 0.51 20.79
CA VAL A 76 -3.03 0.81 19.61
C VAL A 76 -1.55 0.84 19.97
N CYS A 77 -1.14 1.49 21.07
CA CYS A 77 0.27 1.45 21.52
C CYS A 77 0.73 0.01 21.77
N ALA A 78 -0.04 -0.76 22.54
CA ALA A 78 0.26 -2.17 22.81
C ALA A 78 0.25 -3.02 21.52
N PHE A 79 -0.68 -2.77 20.60
CA PHE A 79 -0.72 -3.47 19.30
C PHE A 79 0.49 -3.12 18.42
N LEU A 80 0.95 -1.87 18.39
CA LEU A 80 2.07 -1.46 17.55
C LEU A 80 3.41 -1.98 18.09
N GLU A 81 3.66 -1.89 19.40
CA GLU A 81 4.82 -2.53 20.04
C GLU A 81 4.81 -4.04 19.77
N ALA A 82 3.66 -4.69 19.98
CA ALA A 82 3.51 -6.12 19.75
C ALA A 82 3.66 -6.48 18.26
N ALA A 83 3.13 -5.72 17.31
CA ALA A 83 3.16 -6.06 15.88
C ALA A 83 4.49 -5.72 15.20
N LEU A 84 5.22 -4.72 15.69
CA LEU A 84 6.51 -4.29 15.13
C LEU A 84 7.70 -5.00 15.81
N GLY A 85 7.65 -5.22 17.14
CA GLY A 85 8.65 -6.00 17.88
C GLY A 85 8.40 -7.51 17.85
N MET A 86 7.14 -7.93 17.67
CA MET A 86 6.67 -9.32 17.76
C MET A 86 6.91 -9.97 19.13
N GLU A 87 6.68 -9.17 20.17
CA GLU A 87 6.64 -9.57 21.57
C GLU A 87 5.28 -10.19 21.93
N SER A 88 5.24 -11.52 22.03
CA SER A 88 3.99 -12.26 22.29
C SER A 88 3.32 -11.94 23.63
N GLY A 89 4.07 -11.43 24.62
CA GLY A 89 3.51 -10.94 25.88
C GLY A 89 2.61 -9.71 25.71
N LEU A 90 2.96 -8.80 24.81
CA LEU A 90 2.20 -7.56 24.56
C LEU A 90 0.90 -7.82 23.78
N MET A 91 0.82 -8.91 23.00
CA MET A 91 -0.40 -9.33 22.29
C MET A 91 -1.58 -9.58 23.23
N GLY A 92 -1.31 -10.11 24.44
CA GLY A 92 -2.33 -10.34 25.46
C GLY A 92 -2.91 -9.03 26.01
N GLU A 93 -2.05 -8.04 26.28
CA GLU A 93 -2.46 -6.73 26.78
C GLU A 93 -3.17 -5.91 25.69
N ALA A 94 -2.68 -5.93 24.44
CA ALA A 94 -3.38 -5.35 23.30
C ALA A 94 -4.79 -5.94 23.15
N SER A 95 -4.93 -7.28 23.20
CA SER A 95 -6.24 -7.95 23.15
C SER A 95 -7.18 -7.50 24.27
N ARG A 96 -6.67 -7.36 25.50
CA ARG A 96 -7.44 -6.94 26.68
C ARG A 96 -7.96 -5.50 26.53
N LEU A 97 -7.07 -4.57 26.14
CA LEU A 97 -7.40 -3.14 25.98
C LEU A 97 -8.40 -2.91 24.85
N LEU A 98 -8.20 -3.57 23.70
CA LEU A 98 -9.09 -3.46 22.53
C LEU A 98 -10.48 -4.04 22.83
N ALA A 99 -10.58 -5.17 23.52
CA ALA A 99 -11.87 -5.73 23.94
C ALA A 99 -12.63 -4.83 24.94
N LEU A 100 -11.92 -4.16 25.85
CA LEU A 100 -12.50 -3.15 26.74
C LEU A 100 -13.00 -1.92 25.97
N SER A 101 -12.24 -1.46 24.96
CA SER A 101 -12.67 -0.38 24.07
C SER A 101 -13.92 -0.77 23.26
N GLU A 102 -13.98 -1.97 22.67
CA GLU A 102 -15.17 -2.47 21.96
C GLU A 102 -16.41 -2.44 22.86
N ALA A 103 -16.31 -3.02 24.06
CA ALA A 103 -17.41 -3.08 25.02
C ALA A 103 -17.87 -1.68 25.48
N GLY A 104 -16.92 -0.78 25.76
CA GLY A 104 -17.20 0.61 26.14
C GLY A 104 -17.87 1.40 25.00
N ALA A 105 -17.35 1.31 23.78
CA ALA A 105 -17.91 1.95 22.60
C ALA A 105 -19.34 1.45 22.30
N LYS A 106 -19.56 0.13 22.39
CA LYS A 106 -20.88 -0.50 22.21
C LYS A 106 -21.91 -0.03 23.25
N LYS A 107 -21.49 0.16 24.50
CA LYS A 107 -22.32 0.73 25.57
C LYS A 107 -22.65 2.20 25.29
N ALA A 108 -21.64 3.04 25.04
CA ALA A 108 -21.80 4.47 24.79
C ALA A 108 -22.68 4.76 23.56
N ALA A 109 -22.54 3.98 22.49
CA ALA A 109 -23.40 4.06 21.31
C ALA A 109 -24.87 3.72 21.61
N ALA A 110 -25.13 2.80 22.54
CA ALA A 110 -26.49 2.47 22.98
C ALA A 110 -27.08 3.54 23.90
N GLU A 111 -26.25 4.22 24.71
CA GLU A 111 -26.67 5.29 25.62
C GLU A 111 -26.97 6.59 24.85
N SER A 112 -26.12 6.99 23.91
CA SER A 112 -26.31 8.16 23.03
C SER A 112 -27.59 8.08 22.20
N ARG A 113 -27.98 6.87 21.78
CA ARG A 113 -29.25 6.64 21.06
C ARG A 113 -30.48 6.72 21.97
N LYS A 114 -30.37 6.33 23.25
CA LYS A 114 -31.48 6.43 24.23
C LYS A 114 -31.73 7.86 24.70
N THR A 115 -30.68 8.65 24.94
CA THR A 115 -30.84 10.07 25.30
C THR A 115 -31.49 10.85 24.16
N THR A 116 -31.10 10.56 22.91
CA THR A 116 -31.72 11.12 21.71
C THR A 116 -33.22 10.79 21.62
N SER A 117 -33.62 9.54 21.86
CA SER A 117 -35.05 9.16 21.81
C SER A 117 -35.89 9.73 22.97
N ALA A 118 -35.27 10.04 24.12
CA ALA A 118 -35.93 10.75 25.21
C ALA A 118 -36.19 12.23 24.88
N ASN A 119 -35.18 12.94 24.37
CA ASN A 119 -35.28 14.37 24.04
C ASN A 119 -36.11 14.67 22.77
N ALA A 120 -36.27 13.68 21.89
CA ALA A 120 -37.15 13.78 20.71
C ALA A 120 -38.64 14.02 21.07
N ASN A 121 -39.05 13.71 22.31
CA ASN A 121 -40.40 13.96 22.80
C ASN A 121 -40.58 15.32 23.51
N SER A 122 -39.51 16.11 23.69
CA SER A 122 -39.53 17.33 24.54
C SER A 122 -39.07 18.62 23.85
N SER A 123 -38.58 18.57 22.60
CA SER A 123 -38.05 19.75 21.92
C SER A 123 -38.30 19.74 20.40
N GLY A 124 -38.47 20.94 19.83
CA GLY A 124 -38.47 21.17 18.39
C GLY A 124 -37.10 20.86 17.77
N ARG A 125 -37.09 20.55 16.47
CA ARG A 125 -35.99 19.85 15.78
C ARG A 125 -34.78 20.74 15.40
N ASP A 126 -34.43 21.74 16.22
CA ASP A 126 -33.44 22.79 15.93
C ASP A 126 -32.10 22.63 16.68
N GLY A 127 -31.75 21.42 17.10
CA GLY A 127 -30.51 21.14 17.87
C GLY A 127 -29.74 19.87 17.48
N GLY A 128 -30.09 19.23 16.36
CA GLY A 128 -29.40 18.02 15.89
C GLY A 128 -28.20 18.34 15.00
N GLY A 129 -27.02 17.78 15.31
CA GLY A 129 -25.86 17.82 14.41
C GLY A 129 -26.09 17.06 13.10
N ARG A 130 -25.14 17.15 12.16
CA ARG A 130 -25.28 16.57 10.80
C ARG A 130 -25.53 15.06 10.79
N PHE A 131 -25.05 14.37 11.80
CA PHE A 131 -25.09 12.92 11.93
C PHE A 131 -25.87 12.50 13.19
N ALA A 132 -26.51 11.33 13.14
CA ALA A 132 -27.24 10.80 14.29
C ALA A 132 -26.27 10.44 15.44
N PRO A 133 -26.55 10.82 16.70
CA PRO A 133 -25.67 10.51 17.83
C PRO A 133 -25.38 9.01 18.01
N GLY A 134 -24.14 8.67 18.33
CA GLY A 134 -23.66 7.30 18.46
C GLY A 134 -22.95 6.74 17.22
N LEU A 135 -22.83 7.51 16.12
CA LEU A 135 -22.08 7.11 14.92
C LEU A 135 -20.57 7.09 15.19
N GLU A 136 -20.08 8.06 15.96
CA GLU A 136 -18.71 8.19 16.45
C GLU A 136 -18.26 6.96 17.26
N TYR A 137 -19.11 6.46 18.15
CA TYR A 137 -18.86 5.21 18.89
C TYR A 137 -19.03 3.96 18.02
N ASP A 138 -19.85 4.02 16.96
CA ASP A 138 -19.98 2.91 16.01
C ASP A 138 -18.76 2.76 15.09
N ILE A 139 -18.07 3.86 14.76
CA ILE A 139 -16.73 3.87 14.15
C ILE A 139 -15.72 3.27 15.13
N LEU A 140 -15.61 3.84 16.34
CA LEU A 140 -14.66 3.40 17.37
C LEU A 140 -14.70 1.89 17.67
N HIS A 141 -15.91 1.34 17.73
CA HIS A 141 -16.16 -0.11 17.87
C HIS A 141 -15.69 -0.90 16.63
N ALA A 142 -15.83 -0.36 15.41
CA ALA A 142 -15.31 -1.00 14.21
C ALA A 142 -13.77 -1.05 14.22
N ASP A 143 -13.09 0.03 14.62
CA ASP A 143 -11.63 0.09 14.72
C ASP A 143 -11.09 -0.91 15.76
N ALA A 144 -11.70 -0.94 16.95
CA ALA A 144 -11.38 -1.91 17.99
C ALA A 144 -11.51 -3.36 17.51
N VAL A 145 -12.56 -3.67 16.72
CA VAL A 145 -12.77 -5.01 16.14
C VAL A 145 -11.75 -5.32 15.02
N VAL A 146 -11.36 -4.35 14.19
CA VAL A 146 -10.29 -4.56 13.20
C VAL A 146 -8.98 -4.90 13.91
N LEU A 147 -8.56 -4.08 14.88
CA LEU A 147 -7.30 -4.28 15.59
C LEU A 147 -7.31 -5.58 16.39
N LEU A 148 -8.39 -5.91 17.10
CA LEU A 148 -8.52 -7.18 17.82
C LEU A 148 -8.45 -8.38 16.85
N GLY A 149 -9.06 -8.27 15.67
CA GLY A 149 -8.93 -9.27 14.60
C GLY A 149 -7.48 -9.44 14.12
N LEU A 150 -6.73 -8.35 13.96
CA LEU A 150 -5.32 -8.39 13.60
C LEU A 150 -4.46 -9.02 14.72
N THR A 151 -4.67 -8.65 15.99
CA THR A 151 -4.00 -9.28 17.14
C THR A 151 -4.27 -10.80 17.20
N HIS A 152 -5.48 -11.23 16.88
CA HIS A 152 -5.81 -12.64 16.77
C HIS A 152 -5.06 -13.36 15.63
N ALA A 153 -4.83 -12.72 14.48
CA ALA A 153 -3.99 -13.29 13.42
C ALA A 153 -2.50 -13.35 13.83
N LEU A 154 -1.98 -12.33 14.52
CA LEU A 154 -0.61 -12.28 15.04
C LEU A 154 -0.33 -13.28 16.19
N SER A 155 -1.37 -13.91 16.74
CA SER A 155 -1.22 -15.06 17.66
C SER A 155 -0.71 -16.34 16.98
N GLU A 156 -0.66 -16.36 15.64
CA GLU A 156 -0.38 -17.50 14.75
C GLU A 156 -1.25 -18.76 14.95
N SER A 157 -2.25 -18.69 15.83
CA SER A 157 -3.09 -19.84 16.19
C SER A 157 -4.22 -20.08 15.17
N TYR A 158 -4.56 -21.35 14.95
CA TYR A 158 -5.68 -21.74 14.07
C TYR A 158 -6.99 -21.04 14.46
N MET A 159 -7.31 -20.99 15.76
CA MET A 159 -8.48 -20.28 16.27
C MET A 159 -8.40 -18.77 16.03
N GLY A 160 -7.21 -18.18 16.22
CA GLY A 160 -6.96 -16.75 15.98
C GLY A 160 -7.22 -16.34 14.53
N TYR A 161 -6.88 -17.17 13.55
CA TYR A 161 -7.22 -16.90 12.15
C TYR A 161 -8.75 -16.92 11.89
N PHE A 162 -9.52 -17.79 12.53
CA PHE A 162 -10.98 -17.78 12.44
C PHE A 162 -11.60 -16.57 13.13
N GLN A 163 -11.08 -16.18 14.30
CA GLN A 163 -11.49 -14.97 15.01
C GLN A 163 -11.20 -13.70 14.19
N CYS A 164 -10.03 -13.63 13.56
CA CYS A 164 -9.65 -12.58 12.61
C CYS A 164 -10.65 -12.50 11.43
N MET A 165 -10.91 -13.61 10.74
CA MET A 165 -11.84 -13.64 9.60
C MET A 165 -13.26 -13.20 9.98
N TYR A 166 -13.74 -13.59 11.17
CA TYR A 166 -15.03 -13.14 11.69
C TYR A 166 -15.04 -11.63 12.00
N ALA A 167 -14.03 -11.15 12.72
CA ALA A 167 -13.88 -9.75 13.09
C ALA A 167 -13.79 -8.83 11.87
N LEU A 168 -12.95 -9.17 10.88
CA LEU A 168 -12.79 -8.39 9.64
C LEU A 168 -14.08 -8.35 8.81
N ASN A 169 -14.84 -9.45 8.74
CA ASN A 169 -16.17 -9.46 8.09
C ASN A 169 -17.17 -8.54 8.82
N ALA A 170 -17.21 -8.60 10.15
CA ALA A 170 -18.07 -7.75 10.96
C ALA A 170 -17.73 -6.26 10.80
N ALA A 171 -16.44 -5.91 10.86
CA ALA A 171 -15.95 -4.54 10.68
C ALA A 171 -16.21 -4.02 9.25
N HIS A 172 -15.88 -4.78 8.20
CA HIS A 172 -16.21 -4.42 6.82
C HIS A 172 -17.71 -4.15 6.65
N SER A 173 -18.55 -5.04 7.20
CA SER A 173 -20.01 -4.91 7.15
C SER A 173 -20.53 -3.69 7.91
N LYS A 174 -19.75 -3.16 8.87
CA LYS A 174 -20.06 -1.95 9.63
C LYS A 174 -19.61 -0.69 8.88
N PHE A 175 -18.35 -0.64 8.40
CA PHE A 175 -17.86 0.46 7.58
C PHE A 175 -18.64 0.63 6.27
N THR A 176 -19.07 -0.46 5.63
CA THR A 176 -19.94 -0.40 4.43
C THR A 176 -21.30 0.24 4.72
N LYS A 177 -21.80 0.17 5.97
CA LYS A 177 -23.03 0.86 6.38
C LYS A 177 -22.74 2.32 6.72
N LEU A 178 -21.71 2.57 7.53
CA LEU A 178 -21.25 3.92 7.92
C LEU A 178 -20.99 4.79 6.67
N TYR A 179 -20.23 4.27 5.71
CA TYR A 179 -19.97 4.94 4.42
C TYR A 179 -21.26 5.30 3.67
N LYS A 180 -22.27 4.41 3.62
CA LYS A 180 -23.54 4.70 2.95
C LYS A 180 -24.41 5.72 3.71
N THR A 181 -24.27 5.80 5.03
CA THR A 181 -24.95 6.79 5.86
C THR A 181 -24.30 8.18 5.75
N VAL A 182 -22.96 8.24 5.71
CA VAL A 182 -22.19 9.50 5.67
C VAL A 182 -22.03 10.04 4.24
N PHE A 183 -21.89 9.16 3.24
CA PHE A 183 -21.71 9.49 1.83
C PHE A 183 -22.83 8.91 0.94
N PRO A 184 -24.13 9.24 1.19
CA PRO A 184 -25.26 8.65 0.46
C PRO A 184 -25.28 9.02 -1.04
N ALA A 185 -24.57 10.08 -1.44
CA ALA A 185 -24.37 10.50 -2.83
C ALA A 185 -22.97 10.16 -3.37
N GLY A 186 -22.20 9.32 -2.66
CA GLY A 186 -20.78 9.09 -2.97
C GLY A 186 -19.86 10.22 -2.49
N LEU A 187 -18.63 10.22 -3.00
CA LEU A 187 -17.56 11.13 -2.56
C LEU A 187 -17.45 12.41 -3.38
N ASP A 188 -18.25 12.59 -4.43
CA ASP A 188 -18.04 13.68 -5.40
C ASP A 188 -18.22 15.07 -4.77
N ALA A 189 -19.10 15.20 -3.77
CA ALA A 189 -19.26 16.42 -2.96
C ALA A 189 -18.05 16.76 -2.05
N TYR A 190 -17.10 15.83 -1.87
CA TYR A 190 -15.91 15.99 -1.04
C TYR A 190 -14.61 16.13 -1.85
N THR A 191 -14.60 15.79 -3.15
CA THR A 191 -13.36 15.78 -3.95
C THR A 191 -13.18 17.00 -4.82
N TYR A 192 -12.03 17.66 -4.66
CA TYR A 192 -11.46 18.65 -5.58
C TYR A 192 -12.31 19.90 -5.83
N HIS A 193 -12.77 20.52 -4.75
CA HIS A 193 -13.29 21.89 -4.81
C HIS A 193 -12.18 22.85 -5.28
N THR A 194 -12.35 23.45 -6.44
CA THR A 194 -11.55 24.61 -6.87
C THR A 194 -12.02 25.82 -6.06
N PRO A 195 -11.12 26.63 -5.46
CA PRO A 195 -11.53 27.84 -4.76
C PRO A 195 -12.24 28.80 -5.71
N ALA A 196 -13.57 28.92 -5.59
CA ALA A 196 -14.35 29.83 -6.42
C ALA A 196 -13.91 31.29 -6.13
N PRO A 197 -13.55 32.09 -7.15
CA PRO A 197 -13.13 33.47 -6.92
C PRO A 197 -14.28 34.27 -6.28
N SER A 198 -13.99 34.89 -5.14
CA SER A 198 -14.98 35.57 -4.30
C SER A 198 -15.71 36.67 -5.07
N ARG A 199 -16.95 36.41 -5.51
CA ARG A 199 -17.86 37.43 -6.05
C ARG A 199 -18.46 38.28 -4.92
N LYS A 200 -17.59 38.96 -4.17
CA LYS A 200 -17.95 40.17 -3.42
C LYS A 200 -17.44 41.39 -4.20
N THR A 201 -18.17 41.74 -5.25
CA THR A 201 -18.06 43.06 -5.87
C THR A 201 -18.54 44.10 -4.86
N SER A 202 -17.62 44.83 -4.22
CA SER A 202 -17.95 46.02 -3.43
C SER A 202 -18.72 46.99 -4.31
N ALA A 203 -19.95 47.32 -3.93
CA ALA A 203 -20.83 48.20 -4.70
C ALA A 203 -20.52 49.67 -4.42
N ASP A 204 -19.27 50.09 -4.69
CA ASP A 204 -18.88 51.50 -4.57
C ASP A 204 -19.50 52.33 -5.70
N ARG A 205 -20.10 53.46 -5.30
CA ARG A 205 -20.86 54.34 -6.19
C ARG A 205 -19.95 55.40 -6.80
N LEU A 206 -19.60 55.26 -8.07
CA LEU A 206 -19.14 56.39 -8.90
C LEU A 206 -19.91 56.46 -10.21
N SER A 207 -20.56 57.59 -10.43
CA SER A 207 -21.29 57.94 -11.65
C SER A 207 -20.35 58.50 -12.72
N LEU A 208 -20.54 58.12 -13.98
CA LEU A 208 -19.90 58.74 -15.12
C LEU A 208 -20.93 59.09 -16.20
N ALA A 209 -20.83 60.31 -16.73
CA ALA A 209 -21.60 60.78 -17.88
C ALA A 209 -20.87 60.43 -19.20
N PRO A 210 -21.56 60.36 -20.36
CA PRO A 210 -21.00 59.81 -21.59
C PRO A 210 -20.33 60.85 -22.52
N SER A 211 -19.18 60.48 -23.12
CA SER A 211 -18.54 61.14 -24.26
C SER A 211 -17.60 60.12 -24.96
N THR A 212 -17.94 59.53 -26.11
CA THR A 212 -17.76 59.99 -27.52
C THR A 212 -16.32 59.92 -28.07
N GLY A 213 -16.14 59.17 -29.18
CA GLY A 213 -14.88 58.95 -29.92
C GLY A 213 -14.56 57.44 -30.00
N ALA A 214 -14.62 56.70 -31.12
CA ALA A 214 -14.05 56.86 -32.48
C ALA A 214 -12.53 56.53 -32.53
N ALA A 215 -11.99 55.70 -33.45
CA ALA A 215 -12.58 54.83 -34.48
C ALA A 215 -11.53 53.78 -34.97
N SER A 216 -11.77 53.12 -36.12
CA SER A 216 -10.96 52.11 -36.86
C SER A 216 -10.83 50.73 -36.17
N SER A 217 -11.22 49.56 -36.74
CA SER A 217 -11.18 48.95 -38.10
C SER A 217 -9.85 48.28 -38.44
N LEU A 218 -9.75 47.08 -39.02
CA LEU A 218 -10.72 46.13 -39.65
C LEU A 218 -10.44 44.70 -39.07
N ALA A 219 -11.11 43.57 -39.33
CA ALA A 219 -12.11 43.10 -40.32
C ALA A 219 -13.00 42.00 -39.65
N SER A 220 -14.19 41.56 -40.11
CA SER A 220 -14.60 40.98 -41.41
C SER A 220 -13.83 39.68 -41.74
N SER A 221 -14.25 38.46 -41.34
CA SER A 221 -15.56 37.77 -41.44
C SER A 221 -15.97 37.40 -42.88
N ALA A 222 -16.21 36.10 -43.16
CA ALA A 222 -17.57 35.53 -43.29
C ALA A 222 -17.61 34.17 -44.02
N ASN A 223 -18.39 33.21 -43.46
CA ASN A 223 -19.10 32.12 -44.14
C ASN A 223 -18.22 31.13 -44.98
N ALA A 224 -18.69 30.06 -45.64
CA ALA A 224 -19.97 29.34 -45.74
C ALA A 224 -19.61 27.87 -46.14
N SER A 225 -20.43 26.81 -46.16
CA SER A 225 -21.76 26.42 -45.64
C SER A 225 -22.02 24.99 -46.18
N THR A 226 -23.09 24.29 -45.74
CA THR A 226 -23.72 23.13 -46.45
C THR A 226 -22.84 21.86 -46.62
N SER A 227 -23.32 20.62 -46.84
CA SER A 227 -24.65 19.95 -46.96
C SER A 227 -24.43 18.42 -46.95
N THR A 228 -25.30 17.47 -46.54
CA THR A 228 -26.65 17.47 -45.92
C THR A 228 -26.96 16.05 -45.36
N LEU A 229 -28.14 15.88 -44.72
CA LEU A 229 -29.10 14.73 -44.76
C LEU A 229 -28.68 13.40 -45.42
N GLY A 230 -29.09 12.20 -44.97
CA GLY A 230 -30.08 11.81 -43.94
C GLY A 230 -30.95 10.61 -44.38
N VAL A 231 -31.91 10.16 -43.55
CA VAL A 231 -32.98 9.14 -43.80
C VAL A 231 -32.64 7.65 -43.49
N ALA A 232 -33.68 6.89 -43.10
CA ALA A 232 -33.72 5.44 -42.77
C ALA A 232 -35.13 4.86 -43.10
N PRO A 233 -35.55 3.70 -42.52
CA PRO A 233 -35.52 2.32 -43.01
C PRO A 233 -36.74 1.91 -43.89
N PRO A 234 -36.93 0.63 -44.29
CA PRO A 234 -37.77 -0.31 -43.50
C PRO A 234 -37.40 -1.83 -43.61
N SER A 235 -38.23 -2.71 -43.03
CA SER A 235 -38.17 -4.20 -43.00
C SER A 235 -38.80 -4.88 -44.26
N PRO A 236 -38.75 -6.23 -44.50
CA PRO A 236 -39.42 -7.27 -43.68
C PRO A 236 -38.75 -8.68 -43.62
N SER A 237 -39.46 -9.67 -43.02
CA SER A 237 -39.10 -11.10 -42.80
C SER A 237 -39.36 -12.02 -44.04
N PRO A 238 -38.97 -13.33 -44.10
CA PRO A 238 -39.52 -14.42 -43.26
C PRO A 238 -38.59 -15.62 -42.88
N SER A 239 -39.17 -16.66 -42.24
CA SER A 239 -38.63 -17.96 -41.76
C SER A 239 -38.45 -19.03 -42.88
N PRO A 240 -37.99 -20.31 -42.66
CA PRO A 240 -38.13 -21.18 -41.47
C PRO A 240 -36.92 -22.09 -41.07
N SER A 241 -37.20 -23.05 -40.16
CA SER A 241 -36.36 -24.10 -39.52
C SER A 241 -36.34 -25.43 -40.33
N PRO A 242 -35.88 -26.64 -39.87
CA PRO A 242 -35.43 -27.09 -38.54
C PRO A 242 -34.21 -28.07 -38.47
N SER A 243 -33.94 -28.65 -37.29
CA SER A 243 -33.18 -29.92 -37.09
C SER A 243 -33.57 -30.61 -35.76
N PRO A 244 -33.31 -31.92 -35.55
CA PRO A 244 -34.20 -32.78 -34.74
C PRO A 244 -33.65 -33.27 -33.37
N SER A 245 -34.32 -34.28 -32.79
CA SER A 245 -34.41 -34.60 -31.35
C SER A 245 -33.72 -35.90 -30.87
N VAL A 246 -33.73 -36.06 -29.53
CA VAL A 246 -33.29 -37.16 -28.62
C VAL A 246 -33.70 -38.60 -29.03
N PRO A 247 -32.97 -39.64 -28.55
CA PRO A 247 -33.39 -40.43 -27.35
C PRO A 247 -32.22 -40.71 -26.35
N SER A 248 -32.32 -40.89 -25.01
CA SER A 248 -33.13 -41.76 -24.10
C SER A 248 -32.86 -43.28 -24.28
N THR A 249 -32.67 -44.18 -23.30
CA THR A 249 -32.81 -44.29 -21.80
C THR A 249 -32.22 -45.68 -21.36
N PRO A 250 -32.50 -46.33 -20.18
CA PRO A 250 -32.81 -45.94 -18.80
C PRO A 250 -31.59 -46.28 -17.83
N THR A 251 -31.54 -46.95 -16.64
CA THR A 251 -32.44 -47.73 -15.73
C THR A 251 -31.94 -47.79 -14.25
N SER A 252 -32.86 -47.49 -13.30
CA SER A 252 -33.10 -47.94 -11.90
C SER A 252 -32.12 -48.81 -11.05
N ALA A 253 -32.02 -48.46 -9.73
CA ALA A 253 -32.27 -49.40 -8.60
C ALA A 253 -32.54 -48.71 -7.22
N LEU A 254 -33.69 -49.04 -6.61
CA LEU A 254 -34.10 -49.06 -5.16
C LEU A 254 -33.83 -47.92 -4.13
N ALA A 255 -34.84 -47.77 -3.25
CA ALA A 255 -34.85 -47.13 -1.91
C ALA A 255 -35.44 -48.20 -0.90
N PRO A 256 -35.78 -47.98 0.40
CA PRO A 256 -35.90 -46.75 1.24
C PRO A 256 -35.26 -46.96 2.67
N PRO A 257 -35.70 -46.34 3.81
CA PRO A 257 -36.40 -45.08 4.10
C PRO A 257 -35.59 -44.09 5.00
N ALA A 258 -36.21 -42.99 5.47
CA ALA A 258 -35.57 -41.89 6.23
C ALA A 258 -35.78 -41.97 7.77
N PRO A 259 -35.25 -40.99 8.55
CA PRO A 259 -36.13 -39.86 8.92
C PRO A 259 -35.50 -38.44 8.97
N ALA A 260 -36.36 -37.45 8.72
CA ALA A 260 -36.38 -36.04 9.19
C ALA A 260 -35.12 -35.12 9.10
N PRO A 261 -35.16 -34.07 8.24
CA PRO A 261 -34.24 -32.92 8.30
C PRO A 261 -34.83 -31.68 9.00
N THR A 262 -33.99 -30.92 9.70
CA THR A 262 -34.31 -29.54 10.16
C THR A 262 -34.04 -28.51 9.03
N LYS A 263 -34.67 -27.33 9.11
CA LYS A 263 -34.72 -26.37 7.99
C LYS A 263 -33.53 -25.39 7.97
N SER A 264 -32.88 -25.30 6.81
CA SER A 264 -31.96 -24.21 6.46
C SER A 264 -32.72 -22.87 6.35
N LEU A 265 -32.02 -21.76 6.62
CA LEU A 265 -32.60 -20.40 6.69
C LEU A 265 -31.71 -19.35 6.00
N PHE A 266 -31.21 -19.68 4.80
CA PHE A 266 -30.54 -18.75 3.87
C PHE A 266 -31.17 -18.92 2.48
N GLY A 267 -31.92 -17.92 1.98
CA GLY A 267 -32.76 -18.13 0.78
C GLY A 267 -33.56 -16.95 0.23
N ARG A 268 -33.08 -15.71 0.38
CA ARG A 268 -33.47 -14.43 -0.25
C ARG A 268 -32.63 -13.34 0.46
N TRP A 269 -32.21 -12.22 -0.12
CA TRP A 269 -32.82 -11.38 -1.16
C TRP A 269 -31.82 -11.01 -2.28
N GLY A 270 -32.33 -10.80 -3.51
CA GLY A 270 -31.56 -10.19 -4.60
C GLY A 270 -32.40 -10.01 -5.86
N ALA A 271 -32.46 -8.76 -6.37
CA ALA A 271 -33.23 -8.31 -7.55
C ALA A 271 -34.79 -8.48 -7.46
N SER A 272 -35.61 -7.68 -8.14
CA SER A 272 -35.34 -6.51 -9.00
C SER A 272 -36.44 -5.44 -8.90
N THR A 273 -36.24 -4.30 -9.56
CA THR A 273 -37.15 -3.14 -9.60
C THR A 273 -38.22 -3.23 -10.69
N SER A 274 -39.32 -2.45 -10.54
CA SER A 274 -40.33 -2.09 -11.57
C SER A 274 -41.15 -3.27 -12.17
N SER A 275 -42.46 -3.17 -12.44
CA SER A 275 -43.32 -1.99 -12.67
C SER A 275 -44.82 -2.31 -12.49
N LEU A 276 -45.67 -1.31 -12.74
CA LEU A 276 -47.13 -1.33 -12.97
C LEU A 276 -48.07 -1.64 -11.79
N LEU A 277 -48.92 -0.66 -11.51
CA LEU A 277 -50.14 -0.79 -10.73
C LEU A 277 -51.21 -1.54 -11.55
N SER A 278 -52.10 -2.27 -10.87
CA SER A 278 -53.45 -2.54 -11.38
C SER A 278 -54.45 -2.45 -10.24
N THR A 279 -55.66 -1.97 -10.54
CA THR A 279 -56.58 -1.39 -9.56
C THR A 279 -57.49 -2.43 -8.89
N LYS A 280 -57.78 -2.25 -7.60
CA LYS A 280 -59.08 -2.59 -7.03
C LYS A 280 -59.69 -1.40 -6.29
N SER A 281 -60.96 -1.13 -6.60
CA SER A 281 -61.73 -0.04 -6.02
C SER A 281 -62.23 -0.39 -4.61
N ALA A 282 -62.24 0.60 -3.73
CA ALA A 282 -63.02 0.60 -2.51
C ALA A 282 -63.53 2.04 -2.27
N SER A 283 -64.83 2.26 -2.42
CA SER A 283 -65.43 3.59 -2.33
C SER A 283 -65.67 3.99 -0.87
N SER A 284 -65.05 5.09 -0.44
CA SER A 284 -65.51 5.85 0.72
C SER A 284 -65.42 7.34 0.39
N ALA A 285 -66.57 8.01 0.31
CA ALA A 285 -66.65 9.42 -0.03
C ALA A 285 -66.45 10.28 1.22
N SER A 286 -65.26 10.87 1.36
CA SER A 286 -65.01 11.95 2.33
C SER A 286 -64.27 13.09 1.63
N LYS A 287 -64.61 14.33 2.01
CA LYS A 287 -64.21 15.58 1.33
C LYS A 287 -62.70 15.64 1.04
N VAL A 288 -62.31 15.48 -0.23
CA VAL A 288 -61.06 16.05 -0.72
C VAL A 288 -61.26 17.56 -0.80
N ALA A 289 -60.59 18.32 0.07
CA ALA A 289 -60.50 19.75 -0.10
C ALA A 289 -59.70 20.04 -1.37
N ALA A 290 -60.24 20.88 -2.26
CA ALA A 290 -59.53 21.31 -3.46
C ALA A 290 -58.39 22.24 -3.04
N VAL A 291 -57.17 21.69 -2.98
CA VAL A 291 -55.94 22.45 -2.71
C VAL A 291 -55.80 23.53 -3.79
N SER A 292 -55.65 24.78 -3.38
CA SER A 292 -55.51 25.91 -4.31
C SER A 292 -54.27 25.72 -5.19
N PRO A 293 -54.29 26.18 -6.47
CA PRO A 293 -53.08 26.28 -7.28
C PRO A 293 -51.94 27.03 -6.57
N GLU A 294 -52.26 28.01 -5.72
CA GLU A 294 -51.29 28.74 -4.89
C GLU A 294 -50.72 27.88 -3.77
N GLU A 295 -51.54 27.09 -3.06
CA GLU A 295 -51.07 26.16 -2.03
C GLU A 295 -50.19 25.05 -2.61
N ALA A 296 -50.47 24.60 -3.84
CA ALA A 296 -49.63 23.65 -4.57
C ALA A 296 -48.28 24.28 -4.97
N ALA A 297 -48.29 25.51 -5.48
CA ALA A 297 -47.08 26.26 -5.81
C ALA A 297 -46.24 26.60 -4.56
N GLN A 298 -46.88 26.92 -3.44
CA GLN A 298 -46.21 27.14 -2.16
C GLN A 298 -45.54 25.86 -1.66
N LYS A 299 -46.24 24.72 -1.66
CA LYS A 299 -45.67 23.42 -1.25
C LYS A 299 -44.50 22.98 -2.15
N LEU A 300 -44.52 23.34 -3.44
CA LEU A 300 -43.38 23.13 -4.33
C LEU A 300 -42.19 24.00 -3.93
N ARG A 301 -42.38 25.31 -3.71
CA ARG A 301 -41.30 26.21 -3.23
C ARG A 301 -40.73 25.79 -1.88
N GLU A 302 -41.58 25.38 -0.93
CA GLU A 302 -41.16 24.85 0.36
C GLU A 302 -40.37 23.53 0.23
N ALA A 303 -40.65 22.72 -0.79
CA ALA A 303 -39.88 21.52 -1.10
C ALA A 303 -38.56 21.82 -1.83
N GLU A 304 -38.54 22.81 -2.73
CA GLU A 304 -37.34 23.30 -3.42
C GLU A 304 -36.37 23.97 -2.44
N GLU A 305 -36.84 24.88 -1.58
CA GLU A 305 -36.03 25.49 -0.51
C GLU A 305 -35.52 24.44 0.48
N ARG A 306 -36.32 23.42 0.82
CA ARG A 306 -35.87 22.33 1.68
C ARG A 306 -34.80 21.48 1.00
N ALA A 307 -34.99 21.14 -0.27
CA ALA A 307 -33.99 20.42 -1.06
C ALA A 307 -32.69 21.24 -1.21
N GLU A 308 -32.77 22.57 -1.34
CA GLU A 308 -31.59 23.43 -1.42
C GLU A 308 -30.90 23.58 -0.05
N ARG A 309 -31.65 23.68 1.06
CA ARG A 309 -31.09 23.66 2.43
C ARG A 309 -30.40 22.32 2.71
N GLU A 310 -31.07 21.20 2.45
CA GLU A 310 -30.48 19.86 2.56
C GLU A 310 -29.24 19.71 1.66
N ARG A 311 -29.24 20.30 0.47
CA ARG A 311 -28.07 20.31 -0.41
C ARG A 311 -26.92 21.11 0.18
N ARG A 312 -27.15 22.33 0.68
CA ARG A 312 -26.14 23.17 1.34
C ARG A 312 -25.58 22.51 2.61
N GLU A 313 -26.42 21.80 3.37
CA GLU A 313 -26.01 21.00 4.55
C GLU A 313 -25.24 19.72 4.19
N ARG A 314 -25.40 19.19 2.97
CA ARG A 314 -24.57 18.10 2.42
C ARG A 314 -23.24 18.62 1.84
N GLU A 315 -23.24 19.82 1.26
CA GLU A 315 -22.07 20.46 0.62
C GLU A 315 -21.15 21.20 1.60
N ARG A 316 -21.60 21.53 2.83
CA ARG A 316 -20.71 22.05 3.88
C ARG A 316 -19.69 21.00 4.34
N GLY A 317 -18.57 21.44 4.91
CA GLY A 317 -17.59 20.56 5.57
C GLY A 317 -18.12 19.97 6.89
N PRO A 318 -17.40 19.03 7.52
CA PRO A 318 -17.67 18.62 8.89
C PRO A 318 -17.33 19.74 9.89
N GLU A 319 -18.15 19.92 10.91
CA GLU A 319 -17.94 20.94 11.95
C GLU A 319 -17.57 20.32 13.31
N GLY A 320 -16.35 20.60 13.77
CA GLY A 320 -15.83 20.10 15.04
C GLY A 320 -15.33 18.65 15.01
N ALA A 321 -14.59 18.25 16.04
CA ALA A 321 -13.86 16.99 16.08
C ALA A 321 -14.74 15.73 15.89
N VAL A 322 -15.99 15.75 16.36
CA VAL A 322 -16.89 14.60 16.25
C VAL A 322 -17.41 14.42 14.83
N GLU A 323 -17.78 15.49 14.12
CA GLU A 323 -18.15 15.37 12.70
C GLU A 323 -16.92 15.06 11.82
N GLU A 324 -15.73 15.60 12.18
CA GLU A 324 -14.48 15.29 11.47
C GLU A 324 -14.12 13.79 11.61
N MET A 325 -14.18 13.23 12.83
CA MET A 325 -14.02 11.79 13.08
C MET A 325 -15.07 10.95 12.33
N ILE A 326 -16.34 11.39 12.30
CA ILE A 326 -17.40 10.64 11.60
C ILE A 326 -17.15 10.58 10.09
N VAL A 327 -16.72 11.68 9.47
CA VAL A 327 -16.37 11.73 8.05
C VAL A 327 -15.08 10.96 7.76
N ALA A 328 -14.02 11.22 8.52
CA ALA A 328 -12.71 10.60 8.33
C ALA A 328 -12.76 9.08 8.56
N GLY A 329 -13.21 8.62 9.74
CA GLY A 329 -13.28 7.20 10.08
C GLY A 329 -14.18 6.38 9.13
N SER A 330 -15.32 6.94 8.71
CA SER A 330 -16.20 6.27 7.72
C SER A 330 -15.54 6.13 6.35
N ALA A 331 -14.76 7.12 5.92
CA ALA A 331 -14.02 7.08 4.66
C ALA A 331 -12.77 6.18 4.74
N PHE A 332 -12.04 6.25 5.86
CA PHE A 332 -10.87 5.44 6.17
C PHE A 332 -11.20 3.95 6.13
N GLY A 333 -12.12 3.48 6.98
CA GLY A 333 -12.39 2.05 7.10
C GLY A 333 -12.97 1.46 5.82
N PHE A 334 -13.85 2.18 5.12
CA PHE A 334 -14.35 1.76 3.81
C PHE A 334 -13.23 1.70 2.76
N GLY A 335 -12.39 2.74 2.69
CA GLY A 335 -11.26 2.80 1.76
C GLY A 335 -10.21 1.72 2.02
N LEU A 336 -9.85 1.50 3.29
CA LEU A 336 -8.89 0.48 3.72
C LEU A 336 -9.37 -0.92 3.32
N PHE A 337 -10.62 -1.30 3.63
CA PHE A 337 -11.14 -2.62 3.25
C PHE A 337 -11.21 -2.81 1.73
N ASN A 338 -11.68 -1.81 0.97
CA ASN A 338 -11.72 -1.91 -0.50
C ASN A 338 -10.31 -2.02 -1.10
N LEU A 339 -9.33 -1.27 -0.56
CA LEU A 339 -7.94 -1.33 -1.00
C LEU A 339 -7.34 -2.71 -0.70
N VAL A 340 -7.44 -3.20 0.54
CA VAL A 340 -6.93 -4.52 0.94
C VAL A 340 -7.55 -5.64 0.10
N PHE A 341 -8.86 -5.64 -0.11
CA PHE A 341 -9.52 -6.64 -0.97
C PHE A 341 -9.06 -6.57 -2.43
N SER A 342 -8.80 -5.37 -2.96
CA SER A 342 -8.22 -5.20 -4.30
C SER A 342 -6.77 -5.67 -4.44
N LEU A 343 -6.06 -5.89 -3.33
CA LEU A 343 -4.67 -6.36 -3.28
C LEU A 343 -4.56 -7.88 -3.01
N LEU A 344 -5.67 -8.56 -2.72
CA LEU A 344 -5.68 -10.02 -2.55
C LEU A 344 -5.39 -10.73 -3.90
N PRO A 345 -4.77 -11.93 -3.90
CA PRO A 345 -4.61 -12.73 -5.12
C PRO A 345 -5.95 -13.06 -5.78
N LYS A 346 -6.00 -13.12 -7.12
CA LYS A 346 -7.27 -13.28 -7.88
C LYS A 346 -8.15 -14.44 -7.42
N ARG A 347 -7.56 -15.58 -7.02
CA ARG A 347 -8.32 -16.73 -6.47
C ARG A 347 -9.05 -16.39 -5.17
N VAL A 348 -8.43 -15.59 -4.31
CA VAL A 348 -9.02 -15.12 -3.04
C VAL A 348 -10.05 -14.03 -3.32
N GLN A 349 -9.78 -13.11 -4.26
CA GLN A 349 -10.76 -12.13 -4.73
C GLN A 349 -12.07 -12.79 -5.19
N SER A 350 -12.00 -13.88 -5.97
CA SER A 350 -13.19 -14.64 -6.39
C SER A 350 -13.97 -15.25 -5.21
N LEU A 351 -13.26 -15.74 -4.18
CA LEU A 351 -13.89 -16.32 -2.99
C LEU A 351 -14.59 -15.25 -2.13
N VAL A 352 -13.98 -14.08 -1.92
CA VAL A 352 -14.67 -12.97 -1.23
C VAL A 352 -15.78 -12.37 -2.11
N GLY A 353 -15.62 -12.35 -3.43
CA GLY A 353 -16.69 -11.99 -4.37
C GLY A 353 -17.93 -12.88 -4.24
N LEU A 354 -17.75 -14.19 -4.06
CA LEU A 354 -18.84 -15.15 -3.80
C LEU A 354 -19.54 -14.91 -2.45
N LEU A 355 -18.80 -14.44 -1.44
CA LEU A 355 -19.36 -13.99 -0.15
C LEU A 355 -20.00 -12.58 -0.20
N GLY A 356 -20.04 -11.96 -1.39
CA GLY A 356 -20.68 -10.66 -1.62
C GLY A 356 -19.77 -9.44 -1.43
N PHE A 357 -18.48 -9.64 -1.12
CA PHE A 357 -17.52 -8.54 -1.03
C PHE A 357 -17.18 -8.03 -2.44
N LYS A 358 -17.63 -6.81 -2.76
CA LYS A 358 -17.17 -6.06 -3.93
C LYS A 358 -16.06 -5.10 -3.51
N HIS A 359 -15.09 -4.88 -4.38
CA HIS A 359 -14.03 -3.89 -4.18
C HIS A 359 -13.87 -3.00 -5.42
N ASP A 360 -13.50 -1.75 -5.21
CA ASP A 360 -13.08 -0.80 -6.25
C ASP A 360 -11.86 -0.05 -5.72
N ARG A 361 -10.70 -0.21 -6.37
CA ARG A 361 -9.45 0.43 -5.92
C ARG A 361 -9.45 1.93 -6.18
N ALA A 362 -10.06 2.41 -7.26
CA ALA A 362 -10.13 3.84 -7.54
C ALA A 362 -11.01 4.54 -6.51
N LEU A 363 -12.16 3.95 -6.15
CA LEU A 363 -13.00 4.44 -5.07
C LEU A 363 -12.31 4.32 -3.70
N ALA A 364 -11.55 3.24 -3.45
CA ALA A 364 -10.78 3.06 -2.22
C ALA A 364 -9.76 4.19 -2.00
N LEU A 365 -8.97 4.51 -3.03
CA LEU A 365 -7.96 5.57 -2.99
C LEU A 365 -8.62 6.96 -2.85
N ARG A 366 -9.78 7.19 -3.49
CA ARG A 366 -10.59 8.40 -3.25
C ARG A 366 -11.09 8.49 -1.81
N ALA A 367 -11.57 7.40 -1.22
CA ALA A 367 -12.06 7.38 0.16
C ALA A 367 -10.93 7.64 1.18
N LEU A 368 -9.77 7.02 0.99
CA LEU A 368 -8.58 7.28 1.80
C LEU A 368 -8.09 8.73 1.64
N ALA A 369 -8.10 9.28 0.42
CA ALA A 369 -7.76 10.69 0.19
C ALA A 369 -8.73 11.66 0.90
N VAL A 370 -10.03 11.34 0.92
CA VAL A 370 -11.05 12.11 1.65
C VAL A 370 -10.81 12.08 3.15
N SER A 371 -10.49 10.92 3.73
CA SER A 371 -10.10 10.79 5.14
C SER A 371 -8.82 11.56 5.46
N ALA A 372 -7.80 11.46 4.61
CA ALA A 372 -6.52 12.17 4.76
C ALA A 372 -6.62 13.69 4.60
N GLY A 373 -7.81 14.24 4.28
CA GLY A 373 -8.05 15.67 4.12
C GLY A 373 -7.60 16.25 2.78
N LEU A 374 -7.25 15.40 1.80
CA LEU A 374 -6.69 15.76 0.49
C LEU A 374 -7.77 16.25 -0.51
N ASN A 375 -8.70 17.06 0.00
CA ASN A 375 -9.97 17.41 -0.64
C ASN A 375 -9.89 18.68 -1.51
N THR A 376 -8.81 19.45 -1.37
CA THR A 376 -8.53 20.65 -2.18
C THR A 376 -7.43 20.37 -3.20
N LEU A 377 -7.37 21.16 -4.27
CA LEU A 377 -6.24 21.16 -5.20
C LEU A 377 -5.38 22.40 -4.99
N GLY A 378 -4.07 22.19 -4.82
CA GLY A 378 -3.07 23.26 -4.83
C GLY A 378 -2.86 23.84 -6.23
N PRO A 379 -2.14 24.97 -6.35
CA PRO A 379 -1.94 25.67 -7.62
C PRO A 379 -1.14 24.88 -8.68
N ASN A 380 -0.51 23.76 -8.29
CA ASN A 380 0.21 22.82 -9.16
C ASN A 380 -0.61 21.57 -9.54
N GLY A 381 -1.90 21.51 -9.17
CA GLY A 381 -2.78 20.35 -9.38
C GLY A 381 -2.51 19.15 -8.46
N ALA A 382 -1.62 19.27 -7.47
CA ALA A 382 -1.48 18.27 -6.41
C ALA A 382 -2.61 18.41 -5.37
N PRO A 383 -3.10 17.31 -4.76
CA PRO A 383 -4.03 17.41 -3.63
C PRO A 383 -3.38 18.11 -2.43
N THR A 384 -4.15 18.93 -1.72
CA THR A 384 -3.69 19.68 -0.53
C THR A 384 -4.67 19.58 0.63
N GLY A 385 -4.12 19.70 1.85
CA GLY A 385 -4.84 19.57 3.11
C GLY A 385 -4.31 18.41 3.95
N THR A 386 -4.66 18.41 5.24
CA THR A 386 -4.39 17.32 6.18
C THR A 386 -5.60 17.12 7.08
N GLY A 387 -6.03 15.86 7.26
CA GLY A 387 -6.98 15.50 8.30
C GLY A 387 -6.36 15.70 9.68
N LYS A 388 -7.10 16.34 10.60
CA LYS A 388 -6.63 16.59 11.97
C LYS A 388 -6.91 15.41 12.88
N ASP A 389 -8.00 14.70 12.59
CA ASP A 389 -8.39 13.46 13.24
C ASP A 389 -7.43 12.29 12.95
N VAL A 390 -7.34 11.36 13.89
CA VAL A 390 -6.47 10.18 13.87
C VAL A 390 -6.66 9.31 12.60
N HIS A 391 -7.88 9.19 12.08
CA HIS A 391 -8.15 8.43 10.85
C HIS A 391 -7.58 9.11 9.59
N GLY A 392 -7.40 10.44 9.62
CA GLY A 392 -6.75 11.16 8.53
C GLY A 392 -5.25 10.86 8.46
N VAL A 393 -4.59 10.80 9.62
CA VAL A 393 -3.17 10.46 9.74
C VAL A 393 -2.93 8.99 9.33
N PHE A 394 -3.78 8.06 9.78
CA PHE A 394 -3.70 6.66 9.32
C PHE A 394 -4.08 6.48 7.84
N ALA A 395 -5.04 7.23 7.30
CA ALA A 395 -5.32 7.21 5.86
C ALA A 395 -4.12 7.69 5.03
N GLY A 396 -3.40 8.70 5.52
CA GLY A 396 -2.10 9.10 5.00
C GLY A 396 -1.11 7.93 4.97
N LEU A 397 -0.89 7.25 6.11
CA LEU A 397 -0.02 6.07 6.18
C LEU A 397 -0.40 4.96 5.20
N VAL A 398 -1.70 4.68 5.02
CA VAL A 398 -2.18 3.66 4.08
C VAL A 398 -1.90 4.06 2.62
N LEU A 399 -2.18 5.32 2.23
CA LEU A 399 -1.86 5.84 0.90
C LEU A 399 -0.35 5.79 0.63
N MET A 400 0.46 6.21 1.60
CA MET A 400 1.92 6.21 1.50
C MET A 400 2.50 4.80 1.42
N THR A 401 1.95 3.84 2.18
CA THR A 401 2.32 2.42 2.09
C THR A 401 1.95 1.84 0.72
N PHE A 402 0.78 2.19 0.18
CA PHE A 402 0.37 1.78 -1.16
C PHE A 402 1.31 2.33 -2.23
N HIS A 403 1.54 3.64 -2.28
CA HIS A 403 2.35 4.26 -3.35
C HIS A 403 3.87 4.03 -3.18
N GLY A 404 4.38 4.06 -1.94
CA GLY A 404 5.80 4.02 -1.60
C GLY A 404 6.35 2.65 -1.18
N VAL A 405 5.52 1.61 -1.12
CA VAL A 405 5.95 0.22 -0.89
C VAL A 405 5.29 -0.74 -1.88
N VAL A 406 3.95 -0.83 -1.88
CA VAL A 406 3.23 -1.83 -2.69
C VAL A 406 3.43 -1.58 -4.18
N LEU A 407 3.15 -0.35 -4.64
CA LEU A 407 3.20 0.02 -6.06
C LEU A 407 4.62 0.07 -6.62
N LEU A 408 5.65 0.16 -5.78
CA LEU A 408 7.06 0.04 -6.23
C LEU A 408 7.39 -1.38 -6.72
N LEU A 409 6.66 -2.41 -6.27
CA LEU A 409 6.86 -3.79 -6.71
C LEU A 409 6.32 -4.05 -8.13
N ALA A 410 5.43 -3.18 -8.64
CA ALA A 410 4.90 -3.26 -10.01
C ALA A 410 5.97 -3.01 -11.09
N GLY A 411 7.11 -2.40 -10.74
CA GLY A 411 8.23 -2.14 -11.65
C GLY A 411 7.99 -1.04 -12.70
N TYR A 412 6.74 -0.69 -12.97
CA TYR A 412 6.30 0.42 -13.82
C TYR A 412 5.09 1.08 -13.16
N GLN A 413 4.90 2.39 -13.39
CA GLN A 413 3.82 3.20 -12.82
C GLN A 413 3.27 4.11 -13.94
N ALA A 414 1.95 4.12 -14.14
CA ALA A 414 1.31 4.81 -15.26
C ALA A 414 1.41 6.34 -15.18
N ASP A 415 1.41 6.88 -13.96
CA ASP A 415 1.63 8.30 -13.63
C ASP A 415 2.53 8.43 -12.37
N GLU A 416 3.80 8.07 -12.53
CA GLU A 416 4.83 8.22 -11.50
C GLU A 416 4.93 9.67 -10.99
N ALA A 417 4.85 10.66 -11.90
CA ALA A 417 4.98 12.06 -11.53
C ALA A 417 3.84 12.56 -10.62
N ARG A 418 2.58 12.14 -10.86
CA ARG A 418 1.46 12.42 -9.94
C ARG A 418 1.57 11.61 -8.66
N THR A 419 2.07 10.38 -8.72
CA THR A 419 2.31 9.53 -7.55
C THR A 419 3.28 10.21 -6.59
N VAL A 420 4.46 10.63 -7.05
CA VAL A 420 5.45 11.36 -6.25
C VAL A 420 4.90 12.69 -5.71
N ARG A 421 4.19 13.48 -6.53
CA ARG A 421 3.56 14.74 -6.07
C ARG A 421 2.52 14.53 -4.97
N THR A 422 1.67 13.51 -5.11
CA THR A 422 0.62 13.19 -4.11
C THR A 422 1.25 12.68 -2.82
N TYR A 423 2.23 11.78 -2.93
CA TYR A 423 3.00 11.25 -1.81
C TYR A 423 3.72 12.38 -1.04
N LYS A 424 4.40 13.29 -1.75
CA LYS A 424 5.06 14.44 -1.15
C LYS A 424 4.08 15.36 -0.41
N ALA A 425 2.92 15.66 -0.98
CA ALA A 425 1.92 16.51 -0.32
C ALA A 425 1.42 15.92 1.01
N ILE A 426 1.27 14.59 1.10
CA ILE A 426 0.90 13.90 2.34
C ILE A 426 2.03 14.02 3.38
N VAL A 427 3.28 13.70 3.01
CA VAL A 427 4.42 13.76 3.93
C VAL A 427 4.68 15.20 4.39
N ASP A 428 4.73 16.16 3.47
CA ASP A 428 4.94 17.59 3.79
C ASP A 428 3.96 18.10 4.86
N GLY A 429 2.67 17.73 4.74
CA GLY A 429 1.64 18.18 5.67
C GLY A 429 1.68 17.48 7.04
N ILE A 430 2.08 16.21 7.10
CA ILE A 430 2.12 15.45 8.36
C ILE A 430 3.44 15.67 9.10
N GLU A 431 4.58 15.72 8.40
CA GLU A 431 5.90 16.04 8.96
C GLU A 431 5.94 17.45 9.58
N ALA A 432 5.17 18.40 9.02
CA ALA A 432 5.00 19.73 9.61
C ALA A 432 4.23 19.74 10.95
N ARG A 433 3.48 18.68 11.28
CA ARG A 433 2.83 18.47 12.59
C ARG A 433 3.69 17.62 13.53
N TYR A 434 4.45 16.66 12.98
CA TYR A 434 5.24 15.68 13.75
C TYR A 434 6.68 15.54 13.19
N PRO A 435 7.55 16.56 13.36
CA PRO A 435 8.87 16.58 12.71
C PRO A 435 9.84 15.49 13.19
N THR A 436 9.57 14.86 14.34
CA THR A 436 10.34 13.75 14.92
C THR A 436 9.77 12.35 14.61
N GLY A 437 8.61 12.26 13.97
CA GLY A 437 7.92 10.98 13.76
C GLY A 437 8.65 10.07 12.75
N ALA A 438 9.20 8.93 13.22
CA ALA A 438 9.97 8.00 12.40
C ALA A 438 9.21 7.54 11.14
N LEU A 439 7.89 7.36 11.23
CA LEU A 439 7.07 6.98 10.08
C LEU A 439 7.06 8.05 8.97
N TRP A 440 7.14 9.34 9.30
CA TRP A 440 7.13 10.43 8.30
C TRP A 440 8.52 10.58 7.67
N ILE A 441 9.56 10.46 8.48
CA ILE A 441 10.98 10.42 8.07
C ILE A 441 11.25 9.26 7.11
N LEU A 442 10.74 8.06 7.42
CA LEU A 442 10.78 6.88 6.55
C LEU A 442 10.17 7.18 5.16
N ASN A 443 9.00 7.81 5.16
CA ASN A 443 8.28 8.17 3.93
C ASN A 443 8.96 9.32 3.18
N ARG A 444 9.61 10.27 3.87
CA ARG A 444 10.48 11.30 3.28
C ARG A 444 11.67 10.68 2.54
N ALA A 445 12.37 9.74 3.16
CA ALA A 445 13.47 9.01 2.52
C ALA A 445 13.00 8.23 1.29
N LYS A 446 11.82 7.59 1.35
CA LYS A 446 11.18 6.93 0.19
C LYS A 446 10.89 7.90 -0.96
N ILE A 447 10.38 9.10 -0.68
CA ILE A 447 10.17 10.13 -1.71
C ILE A 447 11.49 10.54 -2.37
N LEU A 448 12.57 10.71 -1.59
CA LEU A 448 13.89 11.05 -2.12
C LEU A 448 14.42 9.94 -3.04
N ARG A 449 14.35 8.66 -2.63
CA ARG A 449 14.63 7.50 -3.52
C ARG A 449 13.76 7.45 -4.77
N MET A 450 12.47 7.79 -4.66
CA MET A 450 11.57 7.86 -5.81
C MET A 450 11.84 9.07 -6.73
N SER A 451 12.58 10.07 -6.25
CA SER A 451 12.99 11.27 -6.99
C SER A 451 14.42 11.15 -7.53
N ASN A 452 15.05 9.97 -7.46
CA ASN A 452 16.45 9.70 -7.78
C ASN A 452 17.45 10.51 -6.93
N ASP A 453 17.16 10.69 -5.64
CA ASP A 453 18.09 11.17 -4.62
C ASP A 453 18.27 10.11 -3.51
N PRO A 454 19.08 9.06 -3.75
CA PRO A 454 19.35 8.04 -2.74
C PRO A 454 20.31 8.51 -1.64
N GLN A 455 21.19 9.48 -1.92
CA GLN A 455 22.15 9.98 -0.94
C GLN A 455 21.47 10.91 0.08
N GLY A 456 20.55 11.77 -0.35
CA GLY A 456 19.66 12.53 0.54
C GLY A 456 18.74 11.62 1.35
N ALA A 457 18.24 10.52 0.75
CA ALA A 457 17.49 9.50 1.49
C ALA A 457 18.32 8.86 2.62
N ILE A 458 19.57 8.46 2.34
CA ILE A 458 20.51 7.93 3.35
C ILE A 458 20.77 8.97 4.44
N ALA A 459 21.06 10.22 4.08
CA ALA A 459 21.36 11.29 5.03
C ALA A 459 20.17 11.65 5.95
N VAL A 460 18.93 11.57 5.46
CA VAL A 460 17.71 11.74 6.27
C VAL A 460 17.54 10.59 7.27
N LEU A 461 17.75 9.34 6.83
CA LEU A 461 17.64 8.16 7.69
C LEU A 461 18.74 8.10 8.76
N GLN A 462 19.99 8.41 8.39
CA GLN A 462 21.11 8.44 9.34
C GLN A 462 20.90 9.50 10.43
N ARG A 463 20.55 10.74 10.06
CA ARG A 463 20.26 11.82 11.03
C ARG A 463 19.13 11.48 12.01
N ALA A 464 18.10 10.76 11.55
CA ALA A 464 17.01 10.34 12.42
C ALA A 464 17.42 9.26 13.43
N LEU A 465 18.38 8.40 13.05
CA LEU A 465 18.95 7.36 13.90
C LEU A 465 20.05 7.88 14.86
N GLU A 466 20.44 9.15 14.75
CA GLU A 466 21.26 9.88 15.73
C GLU A 466 20.43 10.42 16.91
N ALA A 467 19.10 10.53 16.76
CA ALA A 467 18.21 11.06 17.80
C ALA A 467 17.91 10.04 18.92
N PRO A 468 17.60 10.48 20.15
CA PRO A 468 17.20 9.60 21.25
C PRO A 468 16.02 8.71 20.86
N GLN A 469 16.24 7.39 20.89
CA GLN A 469 15.29 6.38 20.43
C GLN A 469 14.17 6.18 21.47
N THR A 470 13.01 6.79 21.22
CA THR A 470 11.84 6.76 22.13
C THR A 470 10.80 5.71 21.74
N PHE A 471 10.83 5.21 20.51
CA PHE A 471 9.95 4.14 20.04
C PHE A 471 10.71 3.19 19.11
N VAL A 472 11.59 2.38 19.72
CA VAL A 472 12.57 1.51 19.05
C VAL A 472 11.97 0.64 17.94
N GLN A 473 10.74 0.14 18.10
CA GLN A 473 10.09 -0.69 17.09
C GLN A 473 9.71 0.09 15.81
N ALA A 474 9.45 1.41 15.90
CA ALA A 474 9.29 2.28 14.74
C ALA A 474 10.66 2.70 14.16
N ASP A 475 11.65 2.98 15.03
CA ASP A 475 13.01 3.33 14.60
C ASP A 475 13.70 2.17 13.85
N THR A 476 13.34 0.92 14.18
CA THR A 476 13.74 -0.29 13.46
C THR A 476 13.34 -0.26 11.97
N LEU A 477 12.24 0.41 11.62
CA LEU A 477 11.83 0.60 10.22
C LEU A 477 12.76 1.56 9.48
N LEU A 478 13.32 2.58 10.15
CA LEU A 478 14.34 3.46 9.59
C LEU A 478 15.62 2.68 9.28
N VAL A 479 16.06 1.80 10.20
CA VAL A 479 17.21 0.91 9.97
C VAL A 479 16.95 -0.03 8.79
N PHE A 480 15.72 -0.55 8.64
CA PHE A 480 15.34 -1.41 7.52
C PHE A 480 15.40 -0.68 6.18
N GLU A 481 14.84 0.52 6.07
CA GLU A 481 14.93 1.30 4.84
C GLU A 481 16.38 1.72 4.53
N LEU A 482 17.16 2.05 5.57
CA LEU A 482 18.57 2.40 5.44
C LEU A 482 19.39 1.23 4.89
N ALA A 483 19.25 0.02 5.46
CA ALA A 483 19.95 -1.18 5.00
C ALA A 483 19.68 -1.49 3.52
N TRP A 484 18.42 -1.42 3.08
CA TRP A 484 18.05 -1.61 1.67
C TRP A 484 18.53 -0.46 0.77
N THR A 485 18.63 0.76 1.27
CA THR A 485 19.11 1.92 0.48
C THR A 485 20.63 1.92 0.34
N LEU A 486 21.37 1.52 1.38
CA LEU A 486 22.82 1.30 1.33
C LEU A 486 23.18 0.17 0.36
N LEU A 487 22.44 -0.96 0.41
CA LEU A 487 22.61 -2.06 -0.54
C LEU A 487 22.32 -1.62 -1.98
N ALA A 488 21.25 -0.84 -2.19
CA ALA A 488 20.93 -0.24 -3.50
C ALA A 488 22.03 0.68 -4.07
N GLN A 489 22.99 1.10 -3.24
CA GLN A 489 24.07 2.01 -3.59
C GLN A 489 25.45 1.33 -3.53
N ARG A 490 25.49 -0.01 -3.49
CA ARG A 490 26.70 -0.83 -3.32
C ARG A 490 27.56 -0.44 -2.10
N ARG A 491 26.97 0.21 -1.08
CA ARG A 491 27.61 0.55 0.21
C ARG A 491 27.63 -0.69 1.11
N HIS A 492 28.25 -1.76 0.63
CA HIS A 492 28.11 -3.13 1.13
C HIS A 492 28.47 -3.28 2.62
N GLN A 493 29.48 -2.58 3.12
CA GLN A 493 29.89 -2.67 4.53
C GLN A 493 28.79 -2.12 5.45
N GLU A 494 28.40 -0.85 5.24
CA GLU A 494 27.33 -0.21 6.01
C GLU A 494 25.98 -0.94 5.85
N ALA A 495 25.71 -1.51 4.67
CA ALA A 495 24.53 -2.34 4.43
C ALA A 495 24.57 -3.62 5.29
N ALA A 496 25.70 -4.33 5.32
CA ALA A 496 25.88 -5.51 6.17
C ALA A 496 25.71 -5.16 7.65
N ASP A 497 26.34 -4.08 8.12
CA ASP A 497 26.24 -3.62 9.51
C ASP A 497 24.79 -3.25 9.88
N ALA A 498 24.06 -2.58 8.98
CA ALA A 498 22.65 -2.28 9.18
C ALA A 498 21.75 -3.54 9.17
N PHE A 499 22.01 -4.51 8.30
CA PHE A 499 21.30 -5.80 8.32
C PHE A 499 21.61 -6.62 9.58
N MET A 500 22.82 -6.57 10.11
CA MET A 500 23.16 -7.20 11.39
C MET A 500 22.48 -6.48 12.56
N LYS A 501 22.46 -5.14 12.60
CA LYS A 501 21.72 -4.36 13.61
C LYS A 501 20.22 -4.69 13.64
N LEU A 502 19.60 -5.00 12.50
CA LEU A 502 18.21 -5.49 12.47
C LEU A 502 18.01 -6.81 13.23
N THR A 503 19.04 -7.65 13.39
CA THR A 503 18.91 -8.90 14.17
C THR A 503 18.90 -8.67 15.69
N GLU A 504 19.42 -7.52 16.14
CA GLU A 504 19.39 -7.05 17.53
C GLU A 504 18.06 -6.36 17.86
N LEU A 505 17.50 -5.61 16.90
CA LEU A 505 16.32 -4.76 17.09
C LEU A 505 14.96 -5.45 16.91
N ASN A 506 14.89 -6.57 16.19
CA ASN A 506 13.66 -7.35 16.03
C ASN A 506 13.95 -8.85 15.91
N SER A 507 12.93 -9.69 16.10
CA SER A 507 13.06 -11.16 16.08
C SER A 507 12.79 -11.82 14.70
N TRP A 508 12.73 -11.07 13.60
CA TRP A 508 12.20 -11.54 12.33
C TRP A 508 13.22 -11.60 11.21
N SER A 509 13.04 -12.56 10.30
CA SER A 509 13.85 -12.74 9.08
C SER A 509 15.38 -12.82 9.29
N HIS A 510 15.86 -13.20 10.49
CA HIS A 510 17.29 -13.27 10.81
C HIS A 510 18.12 -14.05 9.79
N ALA A 511 17.66 -15.24 9.38
CA ALA A 511 18.33 -16.04 8.35
C ALA A 511 18.41 -15.31 6.98
N THR A 512 17.46 -14.43 6.68
CA THR A 512 17.52 -13.58 5.48
C THR A 512 18.53 -12.45 5.65
N TYR A 513 18.56 -11.76 6.81
CA TYR A 513 19.53 -10.69 7.07
C TYR A 513 20.97 -11.21 7.10
N TYR A 514 21.24 -12.34 7.74
CA TYR A 514 22.54 -13.02 7.72
C TYR A 514 22.98 -13.39 6.29
N PHE A 515 22.07 -13.91 5.44
CA PHE A 515 22.39 -14.28 4.05
C PHE A 515 22.65 -13.05 3.15
N ILE A 516 21.93 -11.94 3.37
CA ILE A 516 22.20 -10.67 2.68
C ILE A 516 23.54 -10.07 3.14
N ALA A 517 23.82 -10.04 4.45
CA ALA A 517 25.09 -9.57 4.99
C ALA A 517 26.28 -10.43 4.52
N ALA A 518 26.13 -11.76 4.46
CA ALA A 518 27.11 -12.64 3.85
C ALA A 518 27.36 -12.30 2.36
N GLY A 519 26.32 -11.97 1.60
CA GLY A 519 26.47 -11.51 0.21
C GLY A 519 27.19 -10.16 0.08
N CYS A 520 26.93 -9.23 0.99
CA CYS A 520 27.70 -7.99 1.09
C CYS A 520 29.19 -8.28 1.33
N TYR A 521 29.52 -9.20 2.25
CA TYR A 521 30.91 -9.60 2.51
C TYR A 521 31.57 -10.39 1.36
N VAL A 522 30.81 -11.17 0.57
CA VAL A 522 31.30 -11.73 -0.71
C VAL A 522 31.70 -10.61 -1.67
N SER A 523 30.87 -9.58 -1.78
CA SER A 523 31.08 -8.41 -2.67
C SER A 523 32.22 -7.50 -2.21
N LEU A 524 32.55 -7.53 -0.90
CA LEU A 524 33.73 -6.90 -0.30
C LEU A 524 35.00 -7.78 -0.39
N GLY A 525 34.91 -8.99 -0.94
CA GLY A 525 36.01 -9.96 -0.97
C GLY A 525 36.33 -10.63 0.38
N ASN A 526 35.64 -10.28 1.46
CA ASN A 526 35.83 -10.86 2.79
C ASN A 526 35.13 -12.23 2.91
N ARG A 527 35.70 -13.23 2.24
CA ARG A 527 35.18 -14.61 2.21
C ARG A 527 35.12 -15.25 3.60
N ALA A 528 36.03 -14.88 4.51
CA ALA A 528 36.03 -15.39 5.88
C ALA A 528 34.77 -14.96 6.67
N LYS A 529 34.45 -13.66 6.67
CA LYS A 529 33.24 -13.16 7.37
C LYS A 529 31.95 -13.62 6.70
N ALA A 530 31.95 -13.74 5.37
CA ALA A 530 30.83 -14.32 4.64
C ALA A 530 30.61 -15.81 4.97
N GLN A 531 31.67 -16.60 5.19
CA GLN A 531 31.56 -18.00 5.62
C GLN A 531 31.04 -18.09 7.07
N GLU A 532 31.56 -17.28 8.00
CA GLU A 532 31.09 -17.19 9.39
C GLU A 532 29.57 -16.95 9.49
N LEU A 533 29.05 -15.97 8.74
CA LEU A 533 27.61 -15.68 8.70
C LEU A 533 26.81 -16.81 8.03
N CYS A 534 27.35 -17.43 6.98
CA CYS A 534 26.74 -18.57 6.31
C CYS A 534 26.65 -19.83 7.20
N ASP A 535 27.62 -20.06 8.07
CA ASP A 535 27.69 -21.22 8.96
C ASP A 535 26.70 -21.11 10.15
N ALA A 536 26.24 -19.90 10.49
CA ALA A 536 25.16 -19.68 11.46
C ALA A 536 23.75 -19.95 10.87
N LEU A 537 23.59 -19.89 9.54
CA LEU A 537 22.28 -20.04 8.88
C LEU A 537 21.56 -21.37 9.18
N PRO A 538 22.20 -22.55 9.23
CA PRO A 538 21.52 -23.82 9.52
C PRO A 538 20.77 -23.83 10.85
N GLU A 539 21.23 -23.10 11.86
CA GLU A 539 20.57 -22.99 13.17
C GLU A 539 19.43 -21.95 13.13
N LEU A 540 19.64 -20.81 12.48
CA LEU A 540 18.62 -19.78 12.28
C LEU A 540 17.43 -20.32 11.46
N LEU A 541 17.70 -21.09 10.41
CA LEU A 541 16.73 -21.77 9.53
C LEU A 541 15.98 -22.94 10.21
N GLN A 542 16.10 -23.12 11.53
CA GLN A 542 15.30 -24.03 12.35
C GLN A 542 14.42 -23.30 13.38
N ARG A 543 14.68 -22.03 13.69
CA ARG A 543 14.10 -21.36 14.88
C ARG A 543 12.67 -20.83 14.75
N LYS A 544 12.11 -20.67 13.54
CA LYS A 544 10.72 -20.23 13.32
C LYS A 544 10.06 -20.98 12.15
N LYS A 545 8.74 -21.19 12.23
CA LYS A 545 7.88 -21.74 11.16
C LYS A 545 6.48 -21.14 11.24
N VAL A 546 6.19 -20.14 10.41
CA VAL A 546 4.89 -19.46 10.42
C VAL A 546 3.79 -20.44 10.02
N GLY A 547 2.83 -20.67 10.93
CA GLY A 547 1.79 -21.68 10.73
C GLY A 547 2.32 -23.11 10.46
N GLY A 548 3.52 -23.44 10.97
CA GLY A 548 4.16 -24.75 10.80
C GLY A 548 4.88 -24.97 9.46
N LYS A 549 5.00 -23.94 8.61
CA LYS A 549 5.73 -24.00 7.33
C LYS A 549 6.99 -23.12 7.35
N ASP A 550 8.01 -23.56 6.64
CA ASP A 550 9.22 -22.77 6.36
C ASP A 550 8.85 -21.54 5.50
N LEU A 551 9.50 -20.39 5.72
CA LEU A 551 9.21 -19.18 4.93
C LEU A 551 9.75 -19.32 3.49
N PRO A 552 9.05 -18.81 2.45
CA PRO A 552 9.48 -18.96 1.06
C PRO A 552 10.90 -18.46 0.75
N THR A 553 11.37 -17.41 1.44
CA THR A 553 12.76 -16.93 1.31
C THR A 553 13.76 -17.91 1.95
N GLU A 554 13.41 -18.50 3.09
CA GLU A 554 14.25 -19.46 3.83
C GLU A 554 14.39 -20.79 3.09
N VAL A 555 13.34 -21.23 2.37
CA VAL A 555 13.42 -22.38 1.46
C VAL A 555 14.41 -22.11 0.32
N LEU A 556 14.40 -20.91 -0.28
CA LEU A 556 15.39 -20.52 -1.30
C LEU A 556 16.81 -20.46 -0.72
N ILE A 557 16.99 -19.86 0.46
CA ILE A 557 18.30 -19.80 1.15
C ILE A 557 18.82 -21.23 1.40
N ARG A 558 17.99 -22.13 1.94
CA ARG A 558 18.35 -23.53 2.20
C ARG A 558 18.82 -24.23 0.91
N LYS A 559 18.11 -24.06 -0.20
CA LYS A 559 18.51 -24.58 -1.52
C LYS A 559 19.80 -23.96 -2.04
N LYS A 560 20.03 -22.66 -1.82
CA LYS A 560 21.22 -21.92 -2.26
C LYS A 560 22.49 -22.34 -1.52
N LEU A 561 22.41 -22.60 -0.21
CA LEU A 561 23.55 -23.10 0.57
C LEU A 561 24.02 -24.47 0.04
N GLU A 562 23.10 -25.41 -0.22
CA GLU A 562 23.49 -26.70 -0.81
C GLU A 562 24.00 -26.57 -2.25
N PHE A 563 23.41 -25.68 -3.05
CA PHE A 563 23.91 -25.37 -4.40
C PHE A 563 25.38 -24.87 -4.40
N TYR A 564 25.75 -24.00 -3.46
CA TYR A 564 27.13 -23.54 -3.33
C TYR A 564 28.07 -24.66 -2.84
N LYS A 565 27.64 -25.50 -1.88
CA LYS A 565 28.42 -26.68 -1.45
C LYS A 565 28.65 -27.66 -2.60
N GLU A 566 27.63 -27.90 -3.43
CA GLU A 566 27.78 -28.71 -4.65
C GLU A 566 28.76 -28.07 -5.65
N LYS A 567 28.70 -26.74 -5.85
CA LYS A 567 29.63 -26.02 -6.75
C LYS A 567 31.07 -26.13 -6.28
N GLN A 568 31.33 -25.85 -5.01
CA GLN A 568 32.65 -25.99 -4.39
C GLN A 568 33.17 -27.44 -4.51
N LYS A 569 32.31 -28.44 -4.26
CA LYS A 569 32.64 -29.86 -4.46
C LYS A 569 32.97 -30.20 -5.92
N ARG A 570 32.23 -29.67 -6.89
CA ARG A 570 32.52 -29.87 -8.34
C ARG A 570 33.87 -29.29 -8.74
N ARG A 571 34.34 -28.24 -8.07
CA ARG A 571 35.65 -27.60 -8.29
C ARG A 571 36.80 -28.29 -7.55
N GLY A 572 36.52 -29.35 -6.78
CA GLY A 572 37.52 -30.03 -5.94
C GLY A 572 37.89 -29.27 -4.66
N GLY A 573 37.18 -28.18 -4.34
CA GLY A 573 37.35 -27.43 -3.10
C GLY A 573 36.65 -28.10 -1.91
N ASP A 574 37.04 -27.70 -0.71
CA ASP A 574 36.42 -28.13 0.55
C ASP A 574 34.97 -27.63 0.63
N PRO A 575 33.94 -28.50 0.67
CA PRO A 575 32.53 -28.09 0.75
C PRO A 575 32.17 -27.33 2.03
N ALA A 576 32.99 -27.36 3.09
CA ALA A 576 32.81 -26.50 4.25
C ALA A 576 33.11 -25.03 3.93
N LYS A 577 33.96 -24.75 2.93
CA LYS A 577 34.35 -23.40 2.50
C LYS A 577 33.58 -22.94 1.26
N PHE A 578 32.31 -23.30 1.15
CA PHE A 578 31.50 -23.07 -0.04
C PHE A 578 31.38 -21.59 -0.47
N VAL A 579 31.63 -20.65 0.44
CA VAL A 579 31.69 -19.21 0.13
C VAL A 579 32.84 -18.84 -0.81
N GLU A 580 33.91 -19.64 -0.91
CA GLU A 580 35.00 -19.43 -1.88
C GLU A 580 34.51 -19.45 -3.33
N CYS A 581 33.54 -20.32 -3.68
CA CYS A 581 33.05 -20.47 -5.05
C CYS A 581 31.92 -19.50 -5.44
N ILE A 582 31.47 -18.61 -4.54
CA ILE A 582 30.36 -17.69 -4.84
C ILE A 582 30.84 -16.55 -5.75
N SER A 583 30.23 -16.42 -6.93
CA SER A 583 30.65 -15.49 -8.00
C SER A 583 29.62 -14.39 -8.31
N ILE A 584 28.39 -14.53 -7.83
CA ILE A 584 27.33 -13.51 -7.89
C ILE A 584 26.85 -13.30 -6.45
N SER A 585 26.66 -12.05 -6.03
CA SER A 585 26.28 -11.72 -4.66
C SER A 585 24.90 -12.30 -4.27
N PRO A 586 24.81 -13.08 -3.18
CA PRO A 586 23.54 -13.45 -2.54
C PRO A 586 22.65 -12.26 -2.17
N ALA A 587 23.24 -11.08 -1.91
CA ALA A 587 22.51 -9.86 -1.64
C ALA A 587 21.79 -9.35 -2.90
N ASP A 588 22.51 -9.28 -4.02
CA ASP A 588 21.98 -8.89 -5.33
C ASP A 588 20.91 -9.88 -5.81
N GLU A 589 21.10 -11.20 -5.62
CA GLU A 589 20.05 -12.18 -5.97
C GLU A 589 18.74 -11.91 -5.20
N LEU A 590 18.82 -11.67 -3.87
CA LEU A 590 17.61 -11.36 -3.10
C LEU A 590 17.04 -9.97 -3.37
N ALA A 591 17.87 -8.99 -3.71
CA ALA A 591 17.46 -7.62 -4.00
C ALA A 591 16.53 -7.49 -5.22
N ILE A 592 16.52 -8.48 -6.13
CA ILE A 592 15.50 -8.60 -7.20
C ILE A 592 14.07 -8.63 -6.60
N PHE A 593 13.84 -9.33 -5.48
CA PHE A 593 12.50 -9.51 -4.89
C PHE A 593 11.99 -8.30 -4.09
N TRP A 594 12.83 -7.30 -3.88
CA TRP A 594 12.48 -5.98 -3.33
C TRP A 594 12.52 -4.88 -4.41
N ASN A 595 12.75 -5.25 -5.67
CA ASN A 595 12.85 -4.35 -6.83
C ASN A 595 13.96 -3.29 -6.73
N THR A 596 15.00 -3.56 -5.93
CA THR A 596 16.03 -2.59 -5.52
C THR A 596 16.75 -1.94 -6.70
N HIS A 597 17.16 -2.74 -7.68
CA HIS A 597 17.97 -2.34 -8.85
C HIS A 597 17.28 -1.42 -9.87
N GLN A 598 15.98 -1.13 -9.69
CA GLN A 598 15.24 -0.23 -10.59
C GLN A 598 15.31 1.25 -10.17
N ARG A 599 15.82 1.55 -8.98
CA ARG A 599 16.03 2.93 -8.45
C ARG A 599 17.41 3.02 -7.80
N ILE A 600 18.42 2.92 -8.65
CA ILE A 600 19.83 3.11 -8.34
C ILE A 600 20.40 4.13 -9.31
N ASP A 601 21.51 4.78 -8.96
CA ASP A 601 22.11 5.80 -9.81
C ASP A 601 22.85 5.14 -10.98
N ASP A 602 22.99 5.86 -12.10
CA ASP A 602 23.52 5.28 -13.34
C ASP A 602 24.93 4.70 -13.13
N ALA A 603 25.83 5.42 -12.43
CA ALA A 603 27.16 4.92 -12.08
C ALA A 603 27.15 3.65 -11.18
N VAL A 604 26.09 3.42 -10.39
CA VAL A 604 25.93 2.20 -9.59
C VAL A 604 25.45 1.04 -10.47
N ALA A 605 24.56 1.31 -11.43
CA ALA A 605 24.15 0.32 -12.43
C ALA A 605 25.31 -0.10 -13.35
N GLU A 606 26.12 0.86 -13.81
CA GLU A 606 27.35 0.60 -14.56
C GLU A 606 28.33 -0.27 -13.75
N ALA A 607 28.52 0.03 -12.46
CA ALA A 607 29.42 -0.74 -11.61
C ALA A 607 28.94 -2.20 -11.37
N HIS A 608 27.64 -2.43 -11.20
CA HIS A 608 27.10 -3.81 -11.18
C HIS A 608 27.26 -4.49 -12.55
N ILE A 609 27.08 -3.78 -13.67
CA ILE A 609 27.26 -4.35 -15.01
C ILE A 609 28.72 -4.76 -15.24
N ALA A 610 29.69 -3.91 -14.89
CA ALA A 610 31.11 -4.21 -15.03
C ALA A 610 31.52 -5.45 -14.23
N GLU A 611 31.09 -5.54 -12.97
CA GLU A 611 31.33 -6.71 -12.11
C GLU A 611 30.74 -8.00 -12.72
N LEU A 612 29.48 -7.95 -13.15
CA LEU A 612 28.78 -9.11 -13.70
C LEU A 612 29.27 -9.52 -15.11
N ALA A 613 29.71 -8.57 -15.94
CA ALA A 613 30.20 -8.82 -17.30
C ALA A 613 31.61 -9.42 -17.34
N ALA A 614 32.44 -9.11 -16.33
CA ALA A 614 33.77 -9.68 -16.17
C ALA A 614 33.75 -11.19 -15.92
N LEU A 615 32.69 -11.71 -15.30
CA LEU A 615 32.54 -13.13 -14.95
C LEU A 615 32.58 -14.04 -16.18
N THR A 616 33.31 -15.14 -16.09
CA THR A 616 33.43 -16.13 -17.17
C THR A 616 32.35 -17.23 -17.09
N PRO A 617 31.90 -17.81 -18.23
CA PRO A 617 32.16 -17.36 -19.60
C PRO A 617 31.47 -16.02 -19.87
N HIS A 618 32.06 -15.14 -20.67
CA HIS A 618 31.51 -13.82 -20.94
C HIS A 618 30.12 -13.86 -21.61
N VAL A 619 29.36 -12.77 -21.48
CA VAL A 619 28.00 -12.68 -22.03
C VAL A 619 28.07 -12.25 -23.49
N ALA A 620 27.70 -13.17 -24.39
CA ALA A 620 27.41 -12.84 -25.79
C ALA A 620 25.90 -12.59 -25.95
N ILE A 621 25.54 -11.47 -26.57
CA ILE A 621 24.18 -11.14 -27.03
C ILE A 621 24.26 -10.63 -28.48
N ALA A 622 23.22 -10.87 -29.28
CA ALA A 622 23.18 -10.47 -30.69
C ALA A 622 23.00 -8.95 -30.92
N VAL A 623 22.76 -8.18 -29.85
CA VAL A 623 22.63 -6.71 -29.87
C VAL A 623 23.86 -6.13 -29.17
N PRO A 624 24.67 -5.27 -29.82
CA PRO A 624 25.80 -4.61 -29.17
C PRO A 624 25.37 -3.81 -27.93
N SER A 625 26.16 -3.90 -26.86
CA SER A 625 26.05 -3.04 -25.68
C SER A 625 27.39 -2.36 -25.43
N PRO A 626 27.45 -1.04 -25.16
CA PRO A 626 28.71 -0.36 -24.84
C PRO A 626 29.30 -0.79 -23.48
N LEU A 627 28.52 -1.50 -22.64
CA LEU A 627 28.91 -1.94 -21.30
C LEU A 627 29.21 -3.44 -21.20
N LEU A 628 29.26 -4.15 -22.34
CA LEU A 628 29.69 -5.55 -22.41
C LEU A 628 30.97 -5.64 -23.26
N PRO A 629 31.93 -6.51 -22.90
CA PRO A 629 33.13 -6.69 -23.71
C PRO A 629 32.77 -7.22 -25.10
N ALA A 630 33.45 -6.72 -26.13
CA ALA A 630 33.35 -7.27 -27.47
C ALA A 630 33.79 -8.75 -27.48
N VAL A 631 33.06 -9.59 -28.20
CA VAL A 631 33.36 -11.03 -28.27
C VAL A 631 34.49 -11.28 -29.26
N ASP A 632 35.74 -11.13 -28.79
CA ASP A 632 36.91 -11.58 -29.53
C ASP A 632 36.91 -13.12 -29.61
N GLU A 633 36.68 -13.67 -30.80
CA GLU A 633 36.72 -15.12 -31.10
C GLU A 633 38.09 -15.78 -30.88
N LYS A 634 39.09 -15.04 -30.38
CA LYS A 634 40.51 -15.40 -30.32
C LYS A 634 41.10 -15.42 -28.90
N HIS A 635 40.30 -15.75 -27.89
CA HIS A 635 40.86 -16.24 -26.62
C HIS A 635 41.35 -17.69 -26.78
N THR A 636 42.55 -17.84 -27.32
CA THR A 636 43.28 -19.12 -27.37
C THR A 636 43.56 -19.60 -25.96
N VAL A 637 42.91 -20.69 -25.57
CA VAL A 637 43.11 -21.37 -24.28
C VAL A 637 44.58 -21.79 -24.15
N GLN A 638 45.26 -21.36 -23.09
CA GLN A 638 46.60 -21.88 -22.77
C GLN A 638 46.46 -23.33 -22.26
N PRO A 639 47.31 -24.28 -22.68
CA PRO A 639 47.03 -25.71 -22.44
C PRO A 639 47.07 -26.18 -20.98
N ASP A 640 47.85 -25.51 -20.12
CA ASP A 640 48.36 -26.12 -18.88
C ASP A 640 47.63 -25.71 -17.59
N GLN A 641 46.49 -25.01 -17.69
CA GLN A 641 45.54 -24.85 -16.57
C GLN A 641 44.10 -25.03 -17.07
N PRO A 642 43.22 -25.74 -16.33
CA PRO A 642 41.79 -25.71 -16.59
C PRO A 642 41.17 -24.44 -15.96
N PRO A 643 40.75 -23.43 -16.74
CA PRO A 643 40.04 -22.28 -16.17
C PRO A 643 38.63 -22.72 -15.78
N SER A 644 38.41 -22.98 -14.49
CA SER A 644 37.06 -23.29 -13.96
C SER A 644 36.18 -22.04 -14.00
N ALA A 645 35.57 -21.79 -15.16
CA ALA A 645 34.82 -20.58 -15.46
C ALA A 645 33.86 -20.20 -14.32
N ASP A 646 33.80 -18.93 -13.95
CA ASP A 646 33.16 -18.43 -12.72
C ASP A 646 31.73 -18.95 -12.55
N LEU A 647 30.97 -19.02 -13.64
CA LEU A 647 29.57 -19.42 -13.66
C LEU A 647 29.40 -20.76 -14.39
N ASP A 648 29.75 -21.87 -13.71
CA ASP A 648 29.69 -23.23 -14.28
C ASP A 648 28.26 -23.74 -14.50
N THR A 649 27.25 -23.24 -13.78
CA THR A 649 25.86 -23.70 -13.92
C THR A 649 24.98 -22.88 -14.86
N PRO A 650 23.88 -23.45 -15.40
CA PRO A 650 22.84 -22.68 -16.08
C PRO A 650 22.13 -21.68 -15.16
N ASP A 651 21.88 -22.05 -13.89
CA ASP A 651 21.28 -21.19 -12.87
C ASP A 651 22.02 -19.85 -12.72
N GLU A 652 23.35 -19.89 -12.59
CA GLU A 652 24.17 -18.69 -12.45
C GLU A 652 24.21 -17.83 -13.72
N ARG A 653 24.32 -18.47 -14.89
CA ARG A 653 24.32 -17.75 -16.17
C ARG A 653 22.96 -17.08 -16.43
N ALA A 654 21.86 -17.72 -16.04
CA ALA A 654 20.52 -17.16 -16.10
C ALA A 654 20.32 -16.00 -15.10
N LEU A 655 20.83 -16.15 -13.86
CA LEU A 655 20.78 -15.11 -12.83
C LEU A 655 21.56 -13.85 -13.24
N ARG A 656 22.78 -14.03 -13.76
CA ARG A 656 23.57 -12.94 -14.33
C ARG A 656 22.83 -12.24 -15.47
N ALA A 657 22.27 -12.99 -16.41
CA ALA A 657 21.54 -12.42 -17.54
C ALA A 657 20.30 -11.62 -17.09
N LEU A 658 19.58 -12.10 -16.05
CA LEU A 658 18.48 -11.37 -15.44
C LEU A 658 18.94 -10.06 -14.79
N LEU A 659 19.99 -10.11 -13.95
CA LEU A 659 20.56 -8.92 -13.30
C LEU A 659 21.05 -7.90 -14.33
N LEU A 660 21.89 -8.32 -15.28
CA LEU A 660 22.38 -7.45 -16.36
C LEU A 660 21.24 -6.82 -17.16
N GLY A 661 20.19 -7.59 -17.50
CA GLY A 661 19.02 -7.07 -18.22
C GLY A 661 18.23 -6.04 -17.42
N ILE A 662 18.08 -6.24 -16.11
CA ILE A 662 17.47 -5.26 -15.20
C ILE A 662 18.30 -3.95 -15.17
N MET A 663 19.63 -4.04 -15.04
CA MET A 663 20.53 -2.88 -14.97
C MET A 663 20.61 -2.10 -16.29
N HIS A 664 20.75 -2.79 -17.43
CA HIS A 664 20.78 -2.14 -18.75
C HIS A 664 19.49 -1.34 -19.00
N ARG A 665 18.33 -1.82 -18.55
CA ARG A 665 17.06 -1.07 -18.63
C ARG A 665 17.04 0.14 -17.69
N THR A 666 17.66 0.08 -16.51
CA THR A 666 17.81 1.25 -15.62
C THR A 666 18.57 2.36 -16.35
N LEU A 667 19.69 2.00 -17.01
CA LEU A 667 20.48 2.85 -17.92
C LEU A 667 19.81 3.15 -19.28
N ARG A 668 18.54 2.77 -19.47
CA ARG A 668 17.73 2.98 -20.68
C ARG A 668 18.27 2.32 -21.97
N LEU A 669 19.22 1.41 -21.84
CA LEU A 669 19.74 0.55 -22.92
C LEU A 669 18.75 -0.59 -23.22
N TYR A 670 17.54 -0.24 -23.67
CA TYR A 670 16.40 -1.16 -23.77
C TYR A 670 16.63 -2.36 -24.71
N ALA A 671 17.35 -2.19 -25.83
CA ALA A 671 17.60 -3.28 -26.77
C ALA A 671 18.58 -4.34 -26.21
N PRO A 672 19.76 -3.98 -25.64
CA PRO A 672 20.56 -4.91 -24.84
C PRO A 672 19.79 -5.53 -23.67
N ALA A 673 19.03 -4.73 -22.91
CA ALA A 673 18.24 -5.22 -21.78
C ALA A 673 17.26 -6.31 -22.20
N ARG A 674 16.53 -6.09 -23.30
CA ARG A 674 15.60 -7.07 -23.88
C ARG A 674 16.30 -8.37 -24.30
N ALA A 675 17.48 -8.29 -24.92
CA ALA A 675 18.26 -9.46 -25.30
C ALA A 675 18.76 -10.26 -24.07
N LEU A 676 19.20 -9.57 -23.03
CA LEU A 676 19.69 -10.18 -21.77
C LEU A 676 18.55 -10.85 -20.99
N LEU A 677 17.41 -10.18 -20.85
CA LEU A 677 16.22 -10.76 -20.19
C LEU A 677 15.66 -11.95 -20.99
N GLU A 678 15.68 -11.89 -22.32
CA GLU A 678 15.26 -13.01 -23.17
C GLU A 678 16.20 -14.22 -23.02
N ALA A 679 17.52 -14.00 -22.93
CA ALA A 679 18.49 -15.06 -22.64
C ALA A 679 18.27 -15.69 -21.25
N ALA A 680 17.93 -14.89 -20.23
CA ALA A 680 17.55 -15.37 -18.90
C ALA A 680 16.23 -16.18 -18.94
N ARG A 681 15.26 -15.75 -19.76
CA ARG A 681 13.98 -16.46 -19.98
C ARG A 681 14.17 -17.80 -20.68
N SER A 682 15.04 -17.88 -21.68
CA SER A 682 15.28 -19.08 -22.49
C SER A 682 16.31 -20.05 -21.87
N ALA A 683 16.84 -19.77 -20.68
CA ALA A 683 17.88 -20.57 -20.06
C ALA A 683 17.43 -22.01 -19.76
N GLN A 684 18.04 -22.98 -20.45
CA GLN A 684 17.75 -24.40 -20.28
C GLN A 684 18.58 -25.01 -19.14
N GLY A 685 18.00 -25.96 -18.39
CA GLY A 685 18.71 -26.72 -17.36
C GLY A 685 18.89 -26.01 -16.02
N VAL A 686 18.21 -24.87 -15.79
CA VAL A 686 18.10 -24.21 -14.47
C VAL A 686 17.36 -25.14 -13.50
N LYS A 687 17.92 -25.37 -12.31
CA LYS A 687 17.40 -26.37 -11.33
C LYS A 687 16.94 -25.79 -9.99
N VAL A 688 17.61 -24.74 -9.50
CA VAL A 688 17.37 -24.14 -8.19
C VAL A 688 16.64 -22.81 -8.35
N SER A 689 17.13 -21.95 -9.23
CA SER A 689 16.57 -20.62 -9.47
C SER A 689 15.44 -20.65 -10.52
N THR A 690 14.53 -21.62 -10.42
CA THR A 690 13.46 -21.90 -11.42
C THR A 690 12.47 -20.75 -11.61
N TRP A 691 12.43 -19.81 -10.66
CA TRP A 691 11.68 -18.57 -10.71
C TRP A 691 12.19 -17.56 -11.77
N ILE A 692 13.46 -17.67 -12.21
CA ILE A 692 14.10 -16.69 -13.10
C ILE A 692 13.32 -16.48 -14.39
N ALA A 693 12.86 -17.54 -15.06
CA ALA A 693 12.16 -17.41 -16.33
C ALA A 693 10.82 -16.66 -16.22
N GLY A 694 10.10 -16.82 -15.10
CA GLY A 694 8.88 -16.08 -14.80
C GLY A 694 9.16 -14.60 -14.46
N VAL A 695 10.23 -14.32 -13.72
CA VAL A 695 10.65 -12.94 -13.43
C VAL A 695 11.19 -12.25 -14.68
N ALA A 696 11.94 -12.93 -15.54
CA ALA A 696 12.43 -12.39 -16.80
C ALA A 696 11.29 -11.95 -17.74
N LEU A 697 10.21 -12.75 -17.85
CA LEU A 697 8.99 -12.37 -18.59
C LEU A 697 8.32 -11.12 -18.00
N PHE A 698 8.27 -11.00 -16.68
CA PHE A 698 7.74 -9.83 -15.99
C PHE A 698 8.62 -8.58 -16.25
N GLU A 699 9.94 -8.70 -16.10
CA GLU A 699 10.88 -7.59 -16.31
C GLU A 699 10.94 -7.18 -17.80
N LEU A 700 10.69 -8.09 -18.75
CA LEU A 700 10.49 -7.77 -20.18
C LEU A 700 9.23 -6.90 -20.38
N ALA A 701 8.10 -7.23 -19.74
CA ALA A 701 6.89 -6.40 -19.80
C ALA A 701 7.15 -4.99 -19.24
N VAL A 702 7.89 -4.88 -18.12
CA VAL A 702 8.35 -3.59 -17.57
C VAL A 702 9.31 -2.86 -18.53
N THR A 703 10.11 -3.58 -19.31
CA THR A 703 11.03 -3.01 -20.31
C THR A 703 10.24 -2.34 -21.44
N ASP A 704 9.29 -3.04 -22.03
CA ASP A 704 8.43 -2.50 -23.11
C ASP A 704 7.68 -1.24 -22.64
N LEU A 705 7.13 -1.26 -21.42
CA LEU A 705 6.39 -0.13 -20.85
C LEU A 705 7.30 1.07 -20.54
N LYS A 706 8.50 0.85 -20.00
CA LYS A 706 9.47 1.93 -19.73
C LYS A 706 10.07 2.53 -21.00
N GLU A 707 10.27 1.73 -22.06
CA GLU A 707 10.70 2.20 -23.37
C GLU A 707 9.63 3.09 -24.01
N ALA A 708 8.36 2.66 -23.96
CA ALA A 708 7.21 3.40 -24.48
C ALA A 708 6.92 4.74 -23.77
N ASP A 709 7.10 4.80 -22.45
CA ASP A 709 6.90 6.05 -21.68
C ASP A 709 8.13 6.96 -21.67
N GLY A 710 9.33 6.39 -21.74
CA GLY A 710 10.58 7.16 -21.67
C GLY A 710 10.96 7.82 -22.99
N GLY A 711 10.71 7.13 -24.11
CA GLY A 711 11.43 7.38 -25.36
C GLY A 711 12.91 6.97 -25.23
N ALA A 712 13.51 6.51 -26.32
CA ALA A 712 14.95 6.23 -26.31
C ALA A 712 15.72 7.55 -26.19
N ARG A 713 16.37 7.78 -25.03
CA ARG A 713 17.33 8.89 -24.86
C ARG A 713 18.65 8.54 -25.56
N ALA A 714 18.63 8.52 -26.88
CA ALA A 714 19.85 8.72 -27.66
C ALA A 714 20.30 10.18 -27.49
N GLU A 715 21.60 10.41 -27.32
CA GLU A 715 22.14 11.75 -27.13
C GLU A 715 21.99 12.57 -28.43
N GLY A 716 21.27 13.70 -28.36
CA GLY A 716 21.12 14.66 -29.45
C GLY A 716 19.76 14.71 -30.13
N GLU A 717 18.87 13.74 -29.95
CA GLU A 717 17.55 13.76 -30.60
C GLU A 717 16.49 14.56 -29.81
N THR A 718 15.76 15.41 -30.52
CA THR A 718 14.61 16.15 -29.96
C THR A 718 13.49 15.20 -29.60
N ARG A 719 13.21 15.06 -28.30
CA ARG A 719 12.00 14.46 -27.67
C ARG A 719 11.19 13.59 -28.65
N ALA A 720 11.60 12.33 -28.80
CA ALA A 720 10.93 11.34 -29.64
C ALA A 720 9.40 11.40 -29.45
N ASP A 721 8.65 11.43 -30.57
CA ASP A 721 7.22 11.68 -30.56
C ASP A 721 6.48 10.72 -29.63
N ALA A 722 5.66 11.28 -28.74
CA ALA A 722 4.88 10.50 -27.80
C ALA A 722 3.95 9.55 -28.55
N LEU A 723 4.05 8.25 -28.25
CA LEU A 723 3.33 7.20 -28.97
C LEU A 723 1.84 7.53 -29.11
N ASP A 724 1.32 7.32 -30.32
CA ASP A 724 -0.09 7.46 -30.61
C ASP A 724 -0.92 6.36 -29.92
N LYS A 725 -2.25 6.43 -30.04
CA LYS A 725 -3.13 5.42 -29.45
C LYS A 725 -2.89 4.01 -30.01
N ALA A 726 -2.53 3.85 -31.28
CA ALA A 726 -2.20 2.55 -31.86
C ALA A 726 -0.81 2.02 -31.43
N GLY A 727 0.15 2.92 -31.20
CA GLY A 727 1.42 2.62 -30.52
C GLY A 727 1.18 2.06 -29.12
N TRP A 728 0.49 2.82 -28.27
CA TRP A 728 0.14 2.38 -26.91
C TRP A 728 -0.69 1.09 -26.89
N ALA A 729 -1.70 0.94 -27.76
CA ALA A 729 -2.50 -0.28 -27.83
C ALA A 729 -1.64 -1.54 -28.07
N ARG A 730 -0.64 -1.44 -28.96
CA ARG A 730 0.31 -2.53 -29.26
C ARG A 730 1.25 -2.81 -28.09
N VAL A 731 1.80 -1.78 -27.45
CA VAL A 731 2.69 -1.95 -26.29
C VAL A 731 1.95 -2.60 -25.12
N LEU A 732 0.76 -2.09 -24.77
CA LEU A 732 0.01 -2.56 -23.60
C LEU A 732 -0.45 -4.03 -23.79
N ALA A 733 -0.92 -4.40 -24.99
CA ALA A 733 -1.21 -5.80 -25.33
C ALA A 733 0.05 -6.68 -25.37
N GLY A 734 1.17 -6.16 -25.87
CA GLY A 734 2.46 -6.86 -25.90
C GLY A 734 3.06 -7.10 -24.51
N ALA A 735 2.77 -6.23 -23.54
CA ALA A 735 3.11 -6.40 -22.13
C ALA A 735 2.17 -7.39 -21.44
N GLU A 736 0.84 -7.28 -21.65
CA GLU A 736 -0.16 -8.22 -21.11
C GLU A 736 0.14 -9.67 -21.51
N ALA A 737 0.47 -9.93 -22.79
CA ALA A 737 0.83 -11.27 -23.27
C ALA A 737 2.07 -11.86 -22.56
N LYS A 738 3.05 -11.02 -22.18
CA LYS A 738 4.23 -11.45 -21.40
C LYS A 738 3.86 -11.72 -19.93
N LEU A 739 2.92 -10.97 -19.36
CA LEU A 739 2.41 -11.22 -18.01
C LEU A 739 1.54 -12.48 -17.94
N ASP A 740 0.81 -12.81 -19.00
CA ASP A 740 0.09 -14.09 -19.10
C ASP A 740 1.05 -15.28 -19.24
N ALA A 741 2.15 -15.13 -19.98
CA ALA A 741 3.23 -16.11 -19.99
C ALA A 741 3.91 -16.23 -18.60
N ALA A 742 4.20 -15.11 -17.93
CA ALA A 742 4.78 -15.10 -16.58
C ALA A 742 3.86 -15.74 -15.54
N GLN A 743 2.53 -15.59 -15.69
CA GLN A 743 1.51 -16.18 -14.84
C GLN A 743 1.61 -17.72 -14.80
N SER A 744 2.15 -18.36 -15.84
CA SER A 744 2.38 -19.81 -15.87
C SER A 744 3.48 -20.31 -14.93
N PHE A 745 4.30 -19.39 -14.38
CA PHE A 745 5.29 -19.66 -13.32
C PHE A 745 4.78 -19.25 -11.93
N ALA A 746 3.81 -18.34 -11.87
CA ALA A 746 3.20 -17.87 -10.63
C ALA A 746 2.23 -18.90 -10.02
N GLY A 747 2.19 -18.98 -8.68
CA GLY A 747 1.28 -19.88 -7.96
C GLY A 747 1.57 -21.38 -8.07
N LYS A 748 2.70 -21.76 -8.67
CA LYS A 748 3.31 -23.10 -8.61
C LYS A 748 4.02 -23.29 -7.27
N SER A 749 3.72 -24.36 -6.53
CA SER A 749 4.24 -24.62 -5.19
C SER A 749 5.68 -25.14 -5.16
N ASP A 750 6.16 -25.64 -6.29
CA ASP A 750 7.52 -26.11 -6.57
C ASP A 750 8.49 -24.98 -6.95
N ILE A 751 7.96 -23.82 -7.37
CA ILE A 751 8.74 -22.63 -7.72
C ILE A 751 8.83 -21.69 -6.53
N ASP A 752 10.04 -21.44 -6.04
CA ASP A 752 10.29 -20.54 -4.91
C ASP A 752 9.80 -19.11 -5.21
N LEU A 753 9.24 -18.45 -4.20
CA LEU A 753 8.77 -17.06 -4.27
C LEU A 753 7.72 -16.78 -5.37
N SER A 754 7.09 -17.82 -5.96
CA SER A 754 6.09 -17.69 -7.02
C SER A 754 4.84 -16.88 -6.64
N SER A 755 4.56 -16.74 -5.34
CA SER A 755 3.54 -15.83 -4.79
C SER A 755 3.92 -14.35 -4.84
N ARG A 756 5.22 -14.01 -4.73
CA ARG A 756 5.69 -12.63 -4.97
C ARG A 756 5.52 -12.27 -6.44
N LEU A 757 5.82 -13.21 -7.34
CA LEU A 757 5.62 -13.02 -8.79
C LEU A 757 4.13 -12.83 -9.13
N ASP A 758 3.21 -13.62 -8.55
CA ASP A 758 1.76 -13.44 -8.71
C ASP A 758 1.30 -12.02 -8.32
N SER A 759 1.74 -11.53 -7.14
CA SER A 759 1.43 -10.19 -6.67
C SER A 759 2.00 -9.08 -7.57
N ARG A 760 3.25 -9.20 -8.03
CA ARG A 760 3.86 -8.24 -8.97
C ARG A 760 3.10 -8.20 -10.30
N ILE A 761 2.76 -9.37 -10.86
CA ILE A 761 1.98 -9.50 -12.09
C ILE A 761 0.59 -8.86 -11.94
N ALA A 762 -0.09 -9.04 -10.80
CA ALA A 762 -1.38 -8.40 -10.54
C ALA A 762 -1.26 -6.86 -10.56
N LEU A 763 -0.34 -6.31 -9.75
CA LEU A 763 -0.11 -4.87 -9.65
C LEU A 763 0.23 -4.23 -11.00
N LEU A 764 1.07 -4.89 -11.82
CA LEU A 764 1.44 -4.35 -13.13
C LEU A 764 0.30 -4.42 -14.16
N ARG A 765 -0.58 -5.44 -14.11
CA ARG A 765 -1.81 -5.42 -14.94
C ARG A 765 -2.73 -4.26 -14.57
N ASP A 766 -2.79 -3.89 -13.29
CA ASP A 766 -3.60 -2.76 -12.85
C ASP A 766 -3.03 -1.41 -13.32
N GLU A 767 -1.69 -1.25 -13.32
CA GLU A 767 -1.04 -0.06 -13.90
C GLU A 767 -1.15 -0.01 -15.43
N ILE A 768 -1.15 -1.16 -16.12
CA ILE A 768 -1.49 -1.22 -17.55
C ILE A 768 -2.94 -0.75 -17.77
N ALA A 769 -3.90 -1.18 -16.96
CA ALA A 769 -5.29 -0.73 -17.04
C ALA A 769 -5.44 0.78 -16.73
N ALA A 770 -4.71 1.31 -15.75
CA ALA A 770 -4.63 2.74 -15.49
C ALA A 770 -4.07 3.50 -16.70
N LYS A 771 -3.00 3.00 -17.33
CA LYS A 771 -2.41 3.60 -18.52
C LYS A 771 -3.38 3.61 -19.71
N ARG A 772 -4.09 2.50 -19.97
CA ARG A 772 -5.16 2.41 -20.99
C ARG A 772 -6.18 3.53 -20.82
N GLY A 773 -6.67 3.73 -19.59
CA GLY A 773 -7.58 4.83 -19.25
C GLY A 773 -6.99 6.23 -19.50
N MET A 774 -5.71 6.45 -19.15
CA MET A 774 -5.03 7.74 -19.37
C MET A 774 -4.84 8.09 -20.85
N VAL A 775 -4.53 7.12 -21.71
CA VAL A 775 -4.40 7.35 -23.16
C VAL A 775 -5.74 7.23 -23.90
N GLY A 776 -6.80 6.80 -23.21
CA GLY A 776 -8.15 6.64 -23.75
C GLY A 776 -8.23 5.53 -24.80
N ILE A 777 -7.88 4.31 -24.40
CA ILE A 777 -8.00 3.04 -25.17
C ILE A 777 -8.94 2.11 -24.42
#